data_AF-A0A9D6UDS4-F1
#
_entry.id   AF-A0A9D6UDS4-F1
#
_cell.length_a   1.000
_cell.length_b   1.000
_cell.length_c   1.000
_cell.angle_alpha   90.00
_cell.angle_beta   90.00
_cell.angle_gamma   90.00
#
_symmetry.space_group_name_H-M   'P 1'
#
loop_
_entity.id
_entity.type
_entity.pdbx_description
1 polymer ?
#
loop_
_entity_poly.entity_id
_entity_poly.type
_entity_poly.pdbx_seq_one_letter_code
_entity_poly.pdbx_strand_id
1 'polypeptide(L)'
;TVLAALGALYVNGYDVNWRALSPAGARFVKLPLYPWQREYYWNETSAGALDRLGRTEHPLLGSRVSSPTPSWEHDLGRPSISYLADHVIEEAIVFPAAGYIEQGLAMASLLDGGQASYTLEDLSFLRPLVFPTLKDPIVRATFDRSAREFHIYGQTDDETDSWTLHAMGRVLALPPPRTGAESLAEVKERIRESVDVGELYDRLAAYGLAYGPHFRTIRNLMRNGAEILAELEVIQGPSEELEAYRLHPALLDGAIQTLVGAIGQGKLQESTYLPAGVGRVVFHAGSGAPLWAHGRVIDQSSDGFEGDLILYRADGSIAAEIRGIRCKALHTKKLTPEERLESRSYGLAWEVKPLSETDQRVGDCLLFAANPDASKELAAALEAIGAKVRTLDAQSLTDVIAARKLIDESPRLRAIVFMGESKPSADDAVSDLGEAKRLLRLAQALEGQDAGDDSPRLFVVTSLAQPLPGSQTVNMAHAALIGLARTIAGENPNLKCTAVDVDPLDENRGLLARQILSDDPETEVALRGDERRVQRLVPAAALRQEDGEVETRTVSATSVQAFRLSRGTENRLESLRFEEAPRPAPAAGEIEIEIKAAALNFKDVLKVLGMLPAKALEGSYHGAELGMEAAGVVTAVGEGVTAYKVGDELMGSFKGSFSSHVRVPVDRLLAMRKPSSLTFEEAASVPVIFMTAYYALHDIARLKAGETVLIHAAAGGVGLAAIQVAKSIGARILVTSGSEAKRDYLRTLGVEQVFDSRSLEFADGVLKSTGGRGVDVVLNSIAGETLVKSLEVTAPFGRFVEIGKRDIVENARLPLLPFNKNLLFAAIDLDRLMAEQPSAIRELLAQIWDRFEHGDLRPTPVTVFPLHEASDAFRFMAQSKQTGKIVLSFADPARVEVVPAEVEKKLIQPNATYMVTGGFSGFGLNAARWLAQQGAENLVLVSRSGAASSEARRAVTALEAQGVNVMSVAADVSVEADVAAMMARIDLELPPLRGVMHSAAVLDDTVLSGLTDERFDAVYRPKAVGAWNLHRMTRNAPL
;
A
#
# COMPACT_ATOMS: atom_id res chain seq x y z
N THR A 1 -46.86 -39.99 49.53
CA THR A 1 -46.02 -40.82 50.44
C THR A 1 -44.63 -40.21 50.51
N VAL A 2 -43.84 -40.54 51.56
CA VAL A 2 -42.45 -40.06 51.70
C VAL A 2 -41.63 -40.37 50.44
N LEU A 3 -41.78 -41.57 49.86
CA LEU A 3 -41.12 -41.97 48.62
C LEU A 3 -41.56 -41.14 47.39
N ALA A 4 -42.83 -40.74 47.30
CA ALA A 4 -43.31 -39.89 46.21
C ALA A 4 -42.77 -38.46 46.29
N ALA A 5 -42.64 -37.91 47.51
CA ALA A 5 -42.05 -36.58 47.72
C ALA A 5 -40.54 -36.58 47.40
N LEU A 6 -39.82 -37.63 47.81
CA LEU A 6 -38.41 -37.81 47.45
C LEU A 6 -38.21 -38.02 45.94
N GLY A 7 -39.14 -38.74 45.29
CA GLY A 7 -39.14 -38.89 43.83
C GLY A 7 -39.34 -37.56 43.12
N ALA A 8 -40.25 -36.71 43.60
CA ALA A 8 -40.45 -35.37 43.07
C ALA A 8 -39.22 -34.47 43.25
N LEU A 9 -38.55 -34.52 44.41
CA LEU A 9 -37.31 -33.78 44.65
C LEU A 9 -36.18 -34.23 43.71
N TYR A 10 -36.02 -35.53 43.48
CA TYR A 10 -35.02 -36.06 42.55
C TYR A 10 -35.30 -35.66 41.09
N VAL A 11 -36.56 -35.69 40.65
CA VAL A 11 -36.95 -35.21 39.30
C VAL A 11 -36.73 -33.71 39.14
N ASN A 12 -36.84 -32.93 40.22
CA ASN A 12 -36.53 -31.50 40.24
C ASN A 12 -35.02 -31.20 40.46
N GLY A 13 -34.15 -32.21 40.38
CA GLY A 13 -32.69 -32.02 40.36
C GLY A 13 -32.03 -31.92 41.75
N TYR A 14 -32.76 -32.18 42.83
CA TYR A 14 -32.19 -32.23 44.17
C TYR A 14 -31.47 -33.56 44.42
N ASP A 15 -30.30 -33.51 45.06
CA ASP A 15 -29.50 -34.70 45.38
C ASP A 15 -30.09 -35.45 46.58
N VAL A 16 -30.88 -36.48 46.29
CA VAL A 16 -31.56 -37.30 47.29
C VAL A 16 -30.71 -38.52 47.63
N ASN A 17 -30.32 -38.65 48.91
CA ASN A 17 -29.58 -39.82 49.39
C ASN A 17 -30.49 -41.05 49.55
N TRP A 18 -30.71 -41.77 48.46
CA TRP A 18 -31.53 -42.98 48.41
C TRP A 18 -31.02 -44.13 49.29
N ARG A 19 -29.74 -44.13 49.68
CA ARG A 19 -29.16 -45.17 50.54
C ARG A 19 -29.70 -45.11 51.96
N ALA A 20 -30.11 -43.93 52.44
CA ALA A 20 -30.67 -43.77 53.78
C ALA A 20 -32.06 -44.40 53.96
N LEU A 21 -32.76 -44.70 52.85
CA LEU A 21 -34.11 -45.29 52.86
C LEU A 21 -34.10 -46.82 52.74
N SER A 22 -32.93 -47.43 52.55
CA SER A 22 -32.80 -48.88 52.40
C SER A 22 -32.19 -49.52 53.65
N PRO A 23 -32.61 -50.74 54.05
CA PRO A 23 -31.97 -51.49 55.11
C PRO A 23 -30.48 -51.72 54.84
N ALA A 24 -29.66 -51.75 55.89
CA ALA A 24 -28.22 -52.01 55.79
C ALA A 24 -27.96 -53.31 55.02
N GLY A 25 -27.24 -53.22 53.90
CA GLY A 25 -26.91 -54.35 53.03
C GLY A 25 -27.72 -54.46 51.73
N ALA A 26 -28.64 -53.53 51.45
CA ALA A 26 -29.32 -53.49 50.15
C ALA A 26 -28.33 -53.17 49.02
N ARG A 27 -28.29 -54.04 48.00
CA ARG A 27 -27.44 -53.86 46.81
C ARG A 27 -28.24 -53.13 45.73
N PHE A 28 -27.90 -51.88 45.49
CA PHE A 28 -28.47 -51.12 44.37
C PHE A 28 -27.98 -51.72 43.06
N VAL A 29 -28.91 -52.26 42.27
CA VAL A 29 -28.62 -52.80 40.95
C VAL A 29 -28.94 -51.71 39.93
N LYS A 30 -27.96 -51.33 39.11
CA LYS A 30 -28.20 -50.42 38.00
C LYS A 30 -29.03 -51.15 36.95
N LEU A 31 -30.27 -50.73 36.73
CA LEU A 31 -31.08 -51.24 35.64
C LEU A 31 -30.41 -50.89 34.30
N PRO A 32 -30.45 -51.77 33.29
CA PRO A 32 -29.91 -51.47 31.97
C PRO A 32 -30.67 -50.30 31.33
N LEU A 33 -29.95 -49.47 30.58
CA LEU A 33 -30.52 -48.37 29.81
C LEU A 33 -31.31 -48.91 28.61
N TYR A 34 -32.26 -48.10 28.11
CA TYR A 34 -33.15 -48.41 27.00
C TYR A 34 -32.36 -48.96 25.77
N PRO A 35 -32.83 -50.01 25.08
CA PRO A 35 -32.03 -50.82 24.12
C PRO A 35 -31.64 -50.13 22.81
N TRP A 36 -31.89 -48.83 22.68
CA TRP A 36 -31.32 -47.98 21.62
C TRP A 36 -30.04 -47.24 22.08
N GLN A 37 -29.54 -47.56 23.27
CA GLN A 37 -28.31 -47.02 23.82
C GLN A 37 -27.39 -48.16 24.28
N ARG A 38 -26.34 -48.38 23.48
CA ARG A 38 -24.98 -48.89 23.85
C ARG A 38 -24.61 -50.34 23.53
N GLU A 39 -24.86 -50.81 22.31
CA GLU A 39 -23.87 -51.65 21.62
C GLU A 39 -23.50 -51.00 20.28
N TYR A 40 -22.21 -50.73 20.08
CA TYR A 40 -21.68 -50.10 18.87
C TYR A 40 -21.34 -51.19 17.86
N TYR A 41 -22.19 -51.33 16.84
CA TYR A 41 -21.84 -52.04 15.60
C TYR A 41 -21.67 -51.02 14.47
N TRP A 42 -20.62 -50.21 14.55
CA TRP A 42 -20.13 -49.47 13.40
C TRP A 42 -18.97 -50.26 12.82
N ASN A 43 -19.14 -50.81 11.62
CA ASN A 43 -18.02 -51.18 10.79
C ASN A 43 -17.51 -49.89 10.13
N GLU A 44 -17.06 -48.94 10.95
CA GLU A 44 -16.60 -47.62 10.52
C GLU A 44 -15.08 -47.60 10.39
N THR A 45 -14.58 -46.92 9.36
CA THR A 45 -13.14 -46.66 9.22
C THR A 45 -12.71 -45.66 10.28
N SER A 46 -11.42 -45.62 10.63
CA SER A 46 -10.87 -44.61 11.55
C SER A 46 -11.19 -43.18 11.12
N ALA A 47 -11.29 -42.93 9.80
CA ALA A 47 -11.72 -41.66 9.23
C ALA A 47 -13.19 -41.34 9.54
N GLY A 48 -14.10 -42.31 9.43
CA GLY A 48 -15.52 -42.13 9.78
C GLY A 48 -15.73 -41.88 11.28
N ALA A 49 -14.89 -42.48 12.14
CA ALA A 49 -14.91 -42.23 13.57
C ALA A 49 -14.42 -40.81 13.94
N LEU A 50 -13.41 -40.28 13.26
CA LEU A 50 -12.89 -38.91 13.47
C LEU A 50 -13.92 -37.85 13.08
N ASP A 51 -14.53 -38.01 11.91
CA ASP A 51 -15.59 -37.12 11.39
C ASP A 51 -16.81 -37.09 12.33
N ARG A 52 -17.31 -38.26 12.74
CA ARG A 52 -18.45 -38.38 13.67
C ARG A 52 -18.17 -37.79 15.05
N LEU A 53 -16.94 -37.89 15.55
CA LEU A 53 -16.54 -37.37 16.86
C LEU A 53 -16.08 -35.91 16.82
N GLY A 54 -16.04 -35.28 15.64
CA GLY A 54 -15.48 -33.94 15.47
C GLY A 54 -14.01 -33.83 15.89
N ARG A 55 -13.24 -34.92 15.80
CA ARG A 55 -11.83 -34.97 16.18
C ARG A 55 -10.95 -34.75 14.96
N THR A 56 -10.00 -33.84 15.08
CA THR A 56 -8.99 -33.55 14.04
C THR A 56 -7.76 -34.43 14.18
N GLU A 57 -7.05 -34.73 13.08
CA GLU A 57 -5.76 -35.44 13.14
C GLU A 57 -4.64 -34.56 13.71
N HIS A 58 -4.75 -33.24 13.51
CA HIS A 58 -3.83 -32.25 14.04
C HIS A 58 -4.55 -30.89 14.16
N PRO A 59 -4.30 -30.08 15.20
CA PRO A 59 -5.01 -28.81 15.42
C PRO A 59 -5.01 -27.87 14.20
N LEU A 60 -3.91 -27.78 13.45
CA LEU A 60 -3.81 -26.93 12.25
C LEU A 60 -4.09 -27.63 10.92
N LEU A 61 -3.98 -28.96 10.83
CA LEU A 61 -4.29 -29.66 9.56
C LEU A 61 -5.79 -29.98 9.47
N GLY A 62 -6.44 -30.14 10.61
CA GLY A 62 -7.85 -30.50 10.68
C GLY A 62 -8.10 -31.96 10.33
N SER A 63 -9.10 -32.16 9.48
CA SER A 63 -9.64 -33.48 9.14
C SER A 63 -9.15 -33.93 7.78
N ARG A 64 -9.03 -35.25 7.61
CA ARG A 64 -8.55 -35.84 6.37
C ARG A 64 -9.62 -35.79 5.28
N VAL A 65 -9.26 -35.31 4.10
CA VAL A 65 -10.15 -35.24 2.93
C VAL A 65 -9.86 -36.39 1.98
N SER A 66 -10.90 -37.02 1.44
CA SER A 66 -10.76 -38.04 0.40
C SER A 66 -10.27 -37.41 -0.89
N SER A 67 -9.03 -37.72 -1.29
CA SER A 67 -8.36 -37.18 -2.47
C SER A 67 -7.30 -38.16 -2.98
N PRO A 68 -6.96 -38.18 -4.29
CA PRO A 68 -5.86 -38.99 -4.83
C PRO A 68 -4.51 -38.73 -4.16
N THR A 69 -4.30 -37.51 -3.66
CA THR A 69 -3.13 -37.12 -2.85
C THR A 69 -3.53 -36.97 -1.39
N PRO A 70 -2.65 -37.32 -0.42
CA PRO A 70 -2.88 -37.00 0.99
C PRO A 70 -3.26 -35.53 1.17
N SER A 71 -4.44 -35.29 1.71
CA SER A 71 -5.03 -33.94 1.83
C SER A 71 -5.78 -33.81 3.15
N TRP A 72 -5.71 -32.62 3.75
CA TRP A 72 -6.40 -32.26 4.98
C TRP A 72 -7.05 -30.90 4.84
N GLU A 73 -8.14 -30.68 5.57
CA GLU A 73 -8.88 -29.44 5.58
C GLU A 73 -9.26 -29.04 7.00
N HIS A 74 -9.17 -27.74 7.27
CA HIS A 74 -9.53 -27.15 8.55
C HIS A 74 -10.22 -25.81 8.36
N ASP A 75 -11.33 -25.62 9.07
CA ASP A 75 -11.96 -24.32 9.27
C ASP A 75 -11.30 -23.64 10.48
N LEU A 76 -10.52 -22.59 10.24
CA LEU A 76 -9.80 -21.84 11.27
C LEU A 76 -10.71 -20.89 12.08
N GLY A 77 -11.99 -21.22 12.18
CA GLY A 77 -13.01 -20.52 12.96
C GLY A 77 -12.56 -20.04 14.35
N ARG A 78 -12.99 -18.85 14.77
CA ARG A 78 -12.56 -18.25 16.07
C ARG A 78 -12.77 -19.11 17.35
N PRO A 79 -13.66 -20.13 17.42
CA PRO A 79 -13.69 -21.05 18.57
C PRO A 79 -12.66 -22.19 18.49
N SER A 80 -12.12 -22.54 17.31
CA SER A 80 -11.27 -23.74 17.14
C SER A 80 -9.80 -23.50 17.50
N ILE A 81 -9.28 -22.27 17.28
CA ILE A 81 -7.87 -21.90 17.58
C ILE A 81 -7.78 -20.42 18.01
N SER A 82 -8.27 -20.10 19.20
CA SER A 82 -8.43 -18.72 19.68
C SER A 82 -7.13 -17.90 19.78
N TYR A 83 -5.98 -18.53 19.99
CA TYR A 83 -4.70 -17.82 20.14
C TYR A 83 -4.26 -17.11 18.84
N LEU A 84 -4.72 -17.55 17.67
CA LEU A 84 -4.36 -16.93 16.38
C LEU A 84 -4.85 -15.48 16.26
N ALA A 85 -5.89 -15.11 17.02
CA ALA A 85 -6.39 -13.73 17.06
C ALA A 85 -5.36 -12.72 17.59
N ASP A 86 -4.33 -13.19 18.31
CA ASP A 86 -3.27 -12.35 18.85
C ASP A 86 -2.09 -12.15 17.87
N HIS A 87 -2.11 -12.75 16.69
CA HIS A 87 -1.11 -12.51 15.65
C HIS A 87 -1.59 -11.39 14.70
N VAL A 88 -1.42 -10.14 15.14
CA VAL A 88 -1.90 -8.94 14.45
C VAL A 88 -0.76 -8.24 13.71
N ILE A 89 -0.93 -8.04 12.40
CA ILE A 89 -0.01 -7.35 11.50
C ILE A 89 -0.79 -6.24 10.78
N GLU A 90 -0.34 -4.98 10.89
CA GLU A 90 -0.98 -3.79 10.30
C GLU A 90 -2.51 -3.76 10.54
N GLU A 91 -2.92 -3.96 11.81
CA GLU A 91 -4.32 -3.99 12.27
C GLU A 91 -5.15 -5.21 11.82
N ALA A 92 -4.60 -6.10 11.00
CA ALA A 92 -5.26 -7.31 10.55
C ALA A 92 -4.75 -8.57 11.27
N ILE A 93 -5.65 -9.54 11.52
CA ILE A 93 -5.26 -10.87 12.01
C ILE A 93 -4.72 -11.65 10.81
N VAL A 94 -3.49 -12.14 10.93
CA VAL A 94 -2.78 -12.85 9.84
C VAL A 94 -2.31 -14.19 10.34
N PHE A 95 -2.46 -15.25 9.56
CA PHE A 95 -1.93 -16.57 9.91
C PHE A 95 -0.39 -16.53 9.94
N PRO A 96 0.26 -16.95 11.05
CA PRO A 96 1.71 -16.84 11.19
C PRO A 96 2.45 -17.81 10.26
N ALA A 97 3.61 -17.40 9.75
CA ALA A 97 4.49 -18.27 8.97
C ALA A 97 4.91 -19.52 9.76
N ALA A 98 5.06 -19.40 11.08
CA ALA A 98 5.28 -20.49 12.00
C ALA A 98 4.19 -21.58 11.94
N GLY A 99 2.94 -21.21 11.65
CA GLY A 99 1.84 -22.15 11.45
C GLY A 99 2.03 -23.04 10.22
N TYR A 100 2.54 -22.47 9.11
CA TYR A 100 2.83 -23.25 7.90
C TYR A 100 4.00 -24.22 8.12
N ILE A 101 5.02 -23.82 8.89
CA ILE A 101 6.14 -24.69 9.26
C ILE A 101 5.61 -25.90 10.05
N GLU A 102 4.75 -25.65 11.04
CA GLU A 102 4.14 -26.70 11.86
C GLU A 102 3.24 -27.63 11.03
N GLN A 103 2.43 -27.10 10.11
CA GLN A 103 1.65 -27.93 9.18
C GLN A 103 2.56 -28.85 8.34
N GLY A 104 3.71 -28.34 7.87
CA GLY A 104 4.73 -29.13 7.18
C GLY A 104 5.31 -30.25 8.06
N LEU A 105 5.68 -29.95 9.31
CA LEU A 105 6.20 -30.94 10.26
C LEU A 105 5.16 -31.99 10.63
N ALA A 106 3.90 -31.57 10.82
CA ALA A 106 2.79 -32.46 11.08
C ALA A 106 2.52 -33.40 9.91
N MET A 107 2.54 -32.89 8.67
CA MET A 107 2.43 -33.72 7.46
C MET A 107 3.58 -34.72 7.35
N ALA A 108 4.82 -34.28 7.55
CA ALA A 108 5.99 -35.17 7.53
C ALA A 108 5.84 -36.32 8.53
N SER A 109 5.38 -36.00 9.75
CA SER A 109 5.14 -36.98 10.81
C SER A 109 4.04 -38.00 10.47
N LEU A 110 2.92 -37.54 9.92
CA LEU A 110 1.80 -38.41 9.53
C LEU A 110 2.14 -39.30 8.32
N LEU A 111 2.99 -38.84 7.41
CA LEU A 111 3.28 -39.51 6.14
C LEU A 111 4.42 -40.52 6.23
N ASP A 112 5.45 -40.24 7.04
CA ASP A 112 6.65 -41.07 7.18
C ASP A 112 6.62 -41.97 8.45
N GLY A 113 5.43 -42.19 9.02
CA GLY A 113 5.22 -43.21 10.06
C GLY A 113 5.78 -42.86 11.44
N GLY A 114 5.84 -41.58 11.80
CA GLY A 114 6.22 -41.15 13.14
C GLY A 114 7.73 -41.22 13.45
N GLN A 115 8.60 -41.02 12.45
CA GLN A 115 10.05 -40.91 12.69
C GLN A 115 10.38 -39.89 13.80
N ALA A 116 11.48 -40.09 14.53
CA ALA A 116 11.84 -39.18 15.61
C ALA A 116 12.20 -37.77 15.12
N SER A 117 12.73 -37.65 13.90
CA SER A 117 13.22 -36.40 13.31
C SER A 117 12.66 -36.21 11.90
N TYR A 118 12.39 -34.95 11.54
CA TYR A 118 11.86 -34.55 10.24
C TYR A 118 12.69 -33.41 9.67
N THR A 119 12.76 -33.32 8.35
CA THR A 119 13.42 -32.17 7.70
C THR A 119 12.53 -31.59 6.61
N LEU A 120 12.29 -30.29 6.72
CA LEU A 120 11.65 -29.49 5.70
C LEU A 120 12.70 -28.64 4.98
N GLU A 121 12.56 -28.48 3.67
CA GLU A 121 13.42 -27.63 2.84
C GLU A 121 12.62 -26.74 1.90
N ASP A 122 13.23 -25.64 1.49
CA ASP A 122 12.71 -24.70 0.49
C ASP A 122 11.29 -24.19 0.80
N LEU A 123 11.03 -23.90 2.08
CA LEU A 123 9.74 -23.34 2.47
C LEU A 123 9.60 -21.93 1.91
N SER A 124 8.50 -21.69 1.21
CA SER A 124 8.16 -20.40 0.62
C SER A 124 6.78 -19.96 1.09
N PHE A 125 6.71 -18.76 1.65
CA PHE A 125 5.46 -18.12 2.07
C PHE A 125 5.10 -17.08 1.01
N LEU A 126 4.16 -17.43 0.13
CA LEU A 126 3.86 -16.69 -1.09
C LEU A 126 2.95 -15.50 -0.83
N ARG A 127 1.96 -15.68 0.05
CA ARG A 127 0.93 -14.69 0.36
C ARG A 127 0.48 -14.83 1.81
N PRO A 128 0.29 -13.71 2.55
CA PRO A 128 -0.31 -13.77 3.88
C PRO A 128 -1.76 -14.28 3.79
N LEU A 129 -2.15 -15.16 4.70
CA LEU A 129 -3.55 -15.54 4.88
C LEU A 129 -4.15 -14.61 5.94
N VAL A 130 -4.95 -13.65 5.49
CA VAL A 130 -5.62 -12.66 6.34
C VAL A 130 -6.98 -13.20 6.76
N PHE A 131 -7.34 -13.06 8.03
CA PHE A 131 -8.65 -13.47 8.54
C PHE A 131 -9.69 -12.38 8.23
N PRO A 132 -10.71 -12.66 7.41
CA PRO A 132 -11.77 -11.70 7.12
C PRO A 132 -12.62 -11.34 8.35
N THR A 133 -13.32 -10.22 8.30
CA THR A 133 -14.28 -9.81 9.35
C THR A 133 -15.59 -10.60 9.29
N LEU A 134 -15.98 -11.08 8.10
CA LEU A 134 -17.28 -11.69 7.84
C LEU A 134 -17.29 -13.23 7.91
N LYS A 135 -16.15 -13.88 7.64
CA LYS A 135 -16.02 -15.34 7.53
C LYS A 135 -14.60 -15.77 7.89
N ASP A 136 -14.46 -16.84 8.66
CA ASP A 136 -13.15 -17.38 9.01
C ASP A 136 -12.59 -18.23 7.84
N PRO A 137 -11.25 -18.24 7.64
CA PRO A 137 -10.65 -18.88 6.48
C PRO A 137 -10.65 -20.41 6.58
N ILE A 138 -10.91 -21.08 5.46
CA ILE A 138 -10.71 -22.53 5.31
C ILE A 138 -9.32 -22.76 4.74
N VAL A 139 -8.55 -23.67 5.36
CA VAL A 139 -7.22 -24.06 4.91
C VAL A 139 -7.23 -25.51 4.44
N ARG A 140 -6.63 -25.76 3.28
CA ARG A 140 -6.43 -27.09 2.72
C ARG A 140 -4.95 -27.36 2.51
N ALA A 141 -4.42 -28.34 3.23
CA ALA A 141 -3.05 -28.81 3.08
C ALA A 141 -3.03 -30.08 2.21
N THR A 142 -2.12 -30.15 1.24
CA THR A 142 -1.99 -31.27 0.31
C THR A 142 -0.53 -31.69 0.18
N PHE A 143 -0.28 -32.98 -0.06
CA PHE A 143 1.08 -33.52 -0.23
C PHE A 143 1.24 -34.36 -1.49
N ASP A 144 2.17 -33.98 -2.36
CA ASP A 144 2.60 -34.76 -3.52
C ASP A 144 3.71 -35.73 -3.11
N ARG A 145 3.40 -37.03 -3.09
CA ARG A 145 4.36 -38.08 -2.73
C ARG A 145 5.52 -38.22 -3.71
N SER A 146 5.31 -37.90 -4.98
CA SER A 146 6.33 -38.04 -6.03
C SER A 146 7.37 -36.92 -5.94
N ALA A 147 6.91 -35.69 -5.77
CA ALA A 147 7.77 -34.53 -5.58
C ALA A 147 8.30 -34.40 -4.14
N ARG A 148 7.65 -35.08 -3.18
CA ARG A 148 7.77 -34.87 -1.73
C ARG A 148 7.55 -33.40 -1.33
N GLU A 149 6.53 -32.79 -1.95
CA GLU A 149 6.18 -31.38 -1.75
C GLU A 149 4.82 -31.27 -1.06
N PHE A 150 4.72 -30.32 -0.12
CA PHE A 150 3.44 -29.92 0.44
C PHE A 150 3.02 -28.55 -0.08
N HIS A 151 1.70 -28.37 -0.21
CA HIS A 151 1.07 -27.12 -0.62
C HIS A 151 -0.08 -26.80 0.34
N ILE A 152 -0.15 -25.55 0.77
CA ILE A 152 -1.16 -25.07 1.73
C ILE A 152 -1.96 -23.97 1.06
N TYR A 153 -3.23 -24.27 0.81
CA TYR A 153 -4.20 -23.40 0.17
C TYR A 153 -5.15 -22.80 1.20
N GLY A 154 -5.66 -21.60 0.92
CA GLY A 154 -6.63 -20.88 1.72
C GLY A 154 -7.81 -20.43 0.87
N GLN A 155 -8.99 -20.41 1.48
CA GLN A 155 -10.23 -19.89 0.91
C GLN A 155 -10.84 -18.89 1.89
N THR A 156 -11.03 -17.65 1.42
CA THR A 156 -11.54 -16.52 2.23
C THR A 156 -12.88 -15.99 1.75
N ASP A 157 -13.29 -16.33 0.52
CA ASP A 157 -14.47 -15.77 -0.16
C ASP A 157 -15.62 -16.79 -0.22
N ASP A 158 -16.79 -16.36 -0.68
CA ASP A 158 -17.98 -17.22 -0.83
C ASP A 158 -18.02 -17.99 -2.17
N GLU A 159 -17.08 -17.72 -3.08
CA GLU A 159 -16.91 -18.53 -4.29
C GLU A 159 -16.30 -19.88 -3.92
N THR A 160 -17.08 -20.96 -4.08
CA THR A 160 -16.74 -22.30 -3.59
C THR A 160 -15.51 -22.93 -4.25
N ASP A 161 -15.03 -22.39 -5.37
CA ASP A 161 -13.96 -22.99 -6.19
C ASP A 161 -12.64 -22.20 -6.24
N SER A 162 -12.53 -21.04 -5.56
CA SER A 162 -11.31 -20.20 -5.61
C SER A 162 -10.36 -20.48 -4.43
N TRP A 163 -9.35 -21.32 -4.67
CA TRP A 163 -8.28 -21.62 -3.69
C TRP A 163 -7.01 -20.81 -3.99
N THR A 164 -6.49 -20.11 -2.98
CA THR A 164 -5.22 -19.37 -3.09
C THR A 164 -4.09 -20.16 -2.44
N LEU A 165 -2.98 -20.34 -3.14
CA LEU A 165 -1.77 -20.95 -2.57
C LEU A 165 -1.04 -19.95 -1.67
N HIS A 166 -0.90 -20.28 -0.38
CA HIS A 166 -0.23 -19.42 0.60
C HIS A 166 1.19 -19.88 0.92
N ALA A 167 1.41 -21.19 1.05
CA ALA A 167 2.71 -21.74 1.39
C ALA A 167 2.99 -23.05 0.67
N MET A 168 4.28 -23.30 0.41
CA MET A 168 4.77 -24.56 -0.12
C MET A 168 6.13 -24.91 0.50
N GLY A 169 6.50 -26.19 0.45
CA GLY A 169 7.83 -26.65 0.87
C GLY A 169 8.02 -28.13 0.58
N ARG A 170 9.22 -28.64 0.84
CA ARG A 170 9.62 -30.03 0.59
C ARG A 170 9.85 -30.76 1.89
N VAL A 171 9.50 -32.04 1.94
CA VAL A 171 9.84 -32.95 3.05
C VAL A 171 10.98 -33.86 2.58
N LEU A 172 12.13 -33.84 3.24
CA LEU A 172 13.23 -34.74 2.88
C LEU A 172 12.99 -36.17 3.36
N ALA A 173 13.43 -37.15 2.55
CA ALA A 173 13.34 -38.59 2.87
C ALA A 173 14.48 -39.08 3.76
N LEU A 174 15.63 -38.42 3.69
CA LEU A 174 16.83 -38.75 4.44
C LEU A 174 17.17 -37.54 5.31
N PRO A 175 17.39 -37.74 6.62
CA PRO A 175 17.80 -36.65 7.49
C PRO A 175 19.18 -36.14 7.06
N PRO A 176 19.42 -34.82 7.08
CA PRO A 176 20.75 -34.27 6.84
C PRO A 176 21.73 -34.73 7.94
N PRO A 177 23.04 -34.77 7.66
CA PRO A 177 24.04 -35.04 8.69
C PRO A 177 23.90 -34.03 9.83
N ARG A 178 23.95 -34.51 11.08
CA ARG A 178 23.90 -33.65 12.26
C ARG A 178 25.06 -32.66 12.21
N THR A 179 24.74 -31.38 12.14
CA THR A 179 25.69 -30.30 12.35
C THR A 179 26.08 -30.27 13.83
N GLY A 180 27.38 -30.10 14.13
CA GLY A 180 27.86 -29.97 15.51
C GLY A 180 27.42 -28.65 16.11
N ALA A 181 26.15 -28.57 16.51
CA ALA A 181 25.59 -27.40 17.17
C ALA A 181 26.20 -27.22 18.57
N GLU A 182 26.49 -25.97 18.92
CA GLU A 182 27.04 -25.58 20.23
C GLU A 182 26.07 -25.92 21.35
N SER A 183 26.59 -26.19 22.55
CA SER A 183 25.75 -26.47 23.71
C SER A 183 25.11 -25.19 24.27
N LEU A 184 23.91 -25.30 24.82
CA LEU A 184 23.21 -24.16 25.43
C LEU A 184 24.04 -23.49 26.55
N ALA A 185 24.87 -24.25 27.27
CA ALA A 185 25.75 -23.74 28.31
C ALA A 185 26.82 -22.78 27.73
N GLU A 186 27.47 -23.16 26.63
CA GLU A 186 28.46 -22.32 25.93
C GLU A 186 27.82 -21.03 25.40
N VAL A 187 26.60 -21.11 24.85
CA VAL A 187 25.86 -19.95 24.35
C VAL A 187 25.50 -18.99 25.49
N LYS A 188 25.00 -19.50 26.63
CA LYS A 188 24.68 -18.70 27.83
C LYS A 188 25.90 -18.00 28.43
N GLU A 189 27.08 -18.61 28.34
CA GLU A 189 28.31 -17.98 28.82
C GLU A 189 28.77 -16.82 27.93
N ARG A 190 28.45 -16.84 26.64
CA ARG A 190 28.89 -15.86 25.63
C ARG A 190 27.94 -14.68 25.44
N ILE A 191 26.63 -14.89 25.58
CA ILE A 191 25.60 -13.88 25.31
C ILE A 191 25.06 -13.34 26.64
N ARG A 192 25.47 -12.12 27.03
CA ARG A 192 25.22 -11.59 28.39
C ARG A 192 24.54 -10.22 28.46
N GLU A 193 24.47 -9.47 27.36
CA GLU A 193 23.86 -8.13 27.38
C GLU A 193 22.34 -8.25 27.44
N SER A 194 21.70 -7.80 28.52
CA SER A 194 20.25 -7.86 28.64
C SER A 194 19.58 -6.86 27.69
N VAL A 195 18.52 -7.29 27.01
CA VAL A 195 17.65 -6.44 26.18
C VAL A 195 16.29 -6.32 26.88
N ASP A 196 15.75 -5.11 26.93
CA ASP A 196 14.41 -4.89 27.47
C ASP A 196 13.35 -5.47 26.53
N VAL A 197 12.57 -6.41 27.05
CA VAL A 197 11.53 -7.11 26.28
C VAL A 197 10.35 -6.20 25.96
N GLY A 198 10.01 -5.26 26.86
CA GLY A 198 8.97 -4.26 26.62
C GLY A 198 9.33 -3.35 25.46
N GLU A 199 10.55 -2.82 25.46
CA GLU A 199 11.08 -1.97 24.39
C GLU A 199 11.14 -2.73 23.04
N LEU A 200 11.39 -4.04 23.05
CA LEU A 200 11.29 -4.86 21.84
C LEU A 200 9.85 -4.88 21.30
N TYR A 201 8.85 -5.18 22.12
CA TYR A 201 7.46 -5.25 21.66
C TYR A 201 6.89 -3.88 21.29
N ASP A 202 7.26 -2.81 21.99
CA ASP A 202 6.86 -1.44 21.64
C ASP A 202 7.39 -1.05 20.25
N ARG A 203 8.62 -1.45 19.94
CA ARG A 203 9.23 -1.26 18.62
C ARG A 203 8.60 -2.15 17.55
N LEU A 204 8.31 -3.41 17.83
CA LEU A 204 7.57 -4.28 16.91
C LEU A 204 6.20 -3.68 16.59
N ALA A 205 5.47 -3.17 17.59
CA ALA A 205 4.20 -2.49 17.40
C ALA A 205 4.31 -1.20 16.56
N ALA A 206 5.37 -0.40 16.77
CA ALA A 206 5.66 0.78 15.94
C ALA A 206 5.95 0.43 14.46
N TYR A 207 6.35 -0.82 14.19
CA TYR A 207 6.53 -1.37 12.85
C TYR A 207 5.34 -2.22 12.39
N GLY A 208 4.15 -2.01 12.96
CA GLY A 208 2.92 -2.67 12.53
C GLY A 208 2.75 -4.11 13.03
N LEU A 209 3.67 -4.64 13.84
CA LEU A 209 3.62 -6.00 14.40
C LEU A 209 3.05 -5.95 15.83
N ALA A 210 1.74 -5.75 15.92
CA ALA A 210 1.02 -5.51 17.17
C ALA A 210 0.62 -6.81 17.88
N TYR A 211 1.60 -7.65 18.23
CA TYR A 211 1.35 -8.94 18.86
C TYR A 211 0.54 -8.84 20.17
N GLY A 212 -0.51 -9.66 20.28
CA GLY A 212 -1.32 -9.85 21.47
C GLY A 212 -0.70 -10.85 22.47
N PRO A 213 -1.34 -11.08 23.62
CA PRO A 213 -0.79 -11.87 24.73
C PRO A 213 -0.24 -13.26 24.36
N HIS A 214 -0.91 -14.03 23.50
CA HIS A 214 -0.45 -15.38 23.16
C HIS A 214 0.84 -15.41 22.33
N PHE A 215 1.12 -14.35 21.55
CA PHE A 215 2.33 -14.24 20.72
C PHE A 215 3.47 -13.45 21.39
N ARG A 216 3.26 -12.94 22.61
CA ARG A 216 4.31 -12.30 23.42
C ARG A 216 5.08 -13.31 24.27
N THR A 217 5.72 -14.29 23.63
CA THR A 217 6.29 -15.47 24.32
C THR A 217 7.69 -15.25 24.90
N ILE A 218 8.41 -14.19 24.50
CA ILE A 218 9.75 -13.88 25.01
C ILE A 218 9.69 -13.44 26.48
N ARG A 219 10.38 -14.16 27.37
CA ARG A 219 10.50 -13.85 28.81
C ARG A 219 11.78 -13.08 29.13
N ASN A 220 12.90 -13.61 28.66
CA ASN A 220 14.22 -13.05 28.85
C ASN A 220 14.90 -12.95 27.49
N LEU A 221 15.64 -11.86 27.26
CA LEU A 221 16.32 -11.61 26.00
C LEU A 221 17.73 -11.07 26.26
N MET A 222 18.72 -11.73 25.69
CA MET A 222 20.13 -11.36 25.80
C MET A 222 20.76 -11.27 24.42
N ARG A 223 21.73 -10.37 24.25
CA ARG A 223 22.40 -10.08 22.98
C ARG A 223 23.92 -10.12 23.11
N ASN A 224 24.58 -10.42 21.99
CA ASN A 224 26.01 -10.16 21.78
C ASN A 224 26.24 -9.95 20.27
N GLY A 225 26.36 -8.69 19.84
CA GLY A 225 26.55 -8.35 18.43
C GLY A 225 25.37 -8.78 17.54
N ALA A 226 25.61 -9.72 16.62
CA ALA A 226 24.61 -10.29 15.71
C ALA A 226 23.92 -11.55 16.27
N GLU A 227 24.30 -11.99 17.48
CA GLU A 227 23.71 -13.13 18.17
C GLU A 227 22.72 -12.67 19.24
N ILE A 228 21.67 -13.48 19.43
CA ILE A 228 20.61 -13.27 20.40
C ILE A 228 20.27 -14.59 21.09
N LEU A 229 19.96 -14.54 22.37
CA LEU A 229 19.48 -15.68 23.15
C LEU A 229 18.20 -15.26 23.87
N ALA A 230 17.13 -16.01 23.66
CA ALA A 230 15.85 -15.76 24.32
C ALA A 230 15.35 -16.99 25.06
N GLU A 231 14.68 -16.76 26.18
CA GLU A 231 13.85 -17.75 26.86
C GLU A 231 12.39 -17.53 26.45
N LEU A 232 11.73 -18.59 25.97
CA LEU A 232 10.39 -18.55 25.39
C LEU A 232 9.43 -19.41 26.20
N GLU A 233 8.25 -18.86 26.50
CA GLU A 233 7.19 -19.54 27.26
C GLU A 233 5.80 -19.14 26.73
N VAL A 234 4.84 -20.06 26.76
CA VAL A 234 3.44 -19.77 26.41
C VAL A 234 2.71 -19.22 27.64
N ILE A 235 1.96 -18.13 27.47
CA ILE A 235 1.36 -17.41 28.60
C ILE A 235 0.09 -18.10 29.15
N GLN A 236 -0.71 -18.80 28.34
CA GLN A 236 -1.90 -19.56 28.78
C GLN A 236 -2.26 -20.72 27.81
N GLY A 237 -2.64 -21.89 28.35
CA GLY A 237 -3.18 -23.05 27.61
C GLY A 237 -3.02 -24.37 28.40
N PRO A 238 -3.94 -25.36 28.29
CA PRO A 238 -3.78 -26.67 28.92
C PRO A 238 -2.58 -27.42 28.29
N SER A 239 -1.74 -28.06 29.11
CA SER A 239 -0.52 -28.74 28.68
C SER A 239 -0.75 -29.81 27.60
N GLU A 240 -1.93 -30.43 27.58
CA GLU A 240 -2.33 -31.45 26.60
C GLU A 240 -2.45 -30.89 25.16
N GLU A 241 -2.76 -29.60 24.98
CA GLU A 241 -2.84 -28.98 23.64
C GLU A 241 -1.45 -28.70 23.05
N LEU A 242 -0.44 -28.43 23.89
CA LEU A 242 0.94 -28.19 23.45
C LEU A 242 1.61 -29.47 22.92
N GLU A 243 1.23 -30.63 23.45
CA GLU A 243 1.76 -31.94 23.03
C GLU A 243 1.28 -32.37 21.63
N ALA A 244 0.20 -31.78 21.11
CA ALA A 244 -0.30 -32.07 19.77
C ALA A 244 0.58 -31.46 18.66
N TYR A 245 1.33 -30.40 18.99
CA TYR A 245 2.22 -29.70 18.07
C TYR A 245 3.64 -30.24 18.14
N ARG A 246 4.40 -30.15 17.04
CA ARG A 246 5.85 -30.45 17.03
C ARG A 246 6.62 -29.21 17.46
N LEU A 247 6.27 -28.06 16.90
CA LEU A 247 6.66 -26.73 17.34
C LEU A 247 5.41 -25.86 17.41
N HIS A 248 5.01 -25.46 18.62
CA HIS A 248 3.83 -24.60 18.77
C HIS A 248 4.04 -23.28 18.01
N PRO A 249 3.10 -22.85 17.14
CA PRO A 249 3.29 -21.67 16.29
C PRO A 249 3.66 -20.39 17.04
N ALA A 250 3.07 -20.14 18.21
CA ALA A 250 3.41 -18.96 19.02
C ALA A 250 4.85 -18.98 19.59
N LEU A 251 5.38 -20.16 19.94
CA LEU A 251 6.78 -20.30 20.41
C LEU A 251 7.75 -20.15 19.25
N LEU A 252 7.43 -20.77 18.11
CA LEU A 252 8.25 -20.68 16.91
C LEU A 252 8.27 -19.25 16.35
N ASP A 253 7.13 -18.57 16.33
CA ASP A 253 7.04 -17.16 15.95
C ASP A 253 7.81 -16.28 16.95
N GLY A 254 7.66 -16.51 18.25
CA GLY A 254 8.47 -15.86 19.28
C GLY A 254 9.98 -16.02 19.08
N ALA A 255 10.43 -17.20 18.65
CA ALA A 255 11.83 -17.43 18.28
C ALA A 255 12.25 -16.59 17.07
N ILE A 256 11.39 -16.46 16.04
CA ILE A 256 11.63 -15.61 14.87
C ILE A 256 11.68 -14.12 15.28
N GLN A 257 10.80 -13.67 16.17
CA GLN A 257 10.80 -12.31 16.71
C GLN A 257 12.15 -11.93 17.36
N THR A 258 12.87 -12.90 17.95
CA THR A 258 14.19 -12.63 18.55
C THR A 258 15.22 -12.11 17.55
N LEU A 259 15.13 -12.50 16.27
CA LEU A 259 16.04 -12.03 15.23
C LEU A 259 15.93 -10.52 15.02
N VAL A 260 14.75 -9.94 15.24
CA VAL A 260 14.55 -8.48 15.22
C VAL A 260 15.32 -7.83 16.37
N GLY A 261 15.34 -8.45 17.56
CA GLY A 261 16.12 -7.99 18.70
C GLY A 261 17.64 -8.02 18.49
N ALA A 262 18.14 -8.91 17.63
CA ALA A 262 19.56 -8.97 17.27
C ALA A 262 20.00 -7.79 16.37
N ILE A 263 19.05 -7.15 15.67
CA ILE A 263 19.31 -6.03 14.77
C ILE A 263 19.32 -4.74 15.60
N GLY A 264 20.50 -4.12 15.73
CA GLY A 264 20.70 -2.99 16.64
C GLY A 264 19.86 -1.75 16.32
N GLN A 265 19.65 -0.91 17.34
CA GLN A 265 18.99 0.40 17.20
C GLN A 265 19.68 1.21 16.07
N GLY A 266 18.89 1.66 15.08
CA GLY A 266 19.36 2.48 13.94
C GLY A 266 19.62 1.75 12.62
N LYS A 267 19.49 0.41 12.55
CA LYS A 267 19.73 -0.36 11.30
C LYS A 267 18.49 -0.93 10.63
N LEU A 268 17.39 -1.14 11.35
CA LEU A 268 16.10 -1.46 10.73
C LEU A 268 15.55 -0.19 10.12
N GLN A 269 15.16 -0.23 8.85
CA GLN A 269 14.30 0.82 8.30
C GLN A 269 12.97 0.79 9.05
N GLU A 270 12.23 1.91 9.02
CA GLU A 270 10.88 1.97 9.59
C GLU A 270 9.89 1.12 8.76
N SER A 271 10.06 -0.20 8.70
CA SER A 271 9.27 -1.09 7.84
C SER A 271 8.80 -2.33 8.62
N THR A 272 7.64 -2.84 8.24
CA THR A 272 7.10 -4.10 8.74
C THR A 272 7.86 -5.25 8.09
N TYR A 273 8.51 -6.14 8.85
CA TYR A 273 9.24 -7.28 8.29
C TYR A 273 8.48 -8.58 8.54
N LEU A 274 8.22 -9.36 7.49
CA LEU A 274 7.54 -10.65 7.58
C LEU A 274 8.39 -11.79 7.03
N PRO A 275 8.30 -13.01 7.59
CA PRO A 275 8.92 -14.18 7.00
C PRO A 275 8.38 -14.44 5.58
N ALA A 276 9.28 -14.53 4.61
CA ALA A 276 8.99 -14.85 3.21
C ALA A 276 9.39 -16.29 2.84
N GLY A 277 10.24 -16.92 3.66
CA GLY A 277 10.58 -18.34 3.50
C GLY A 277 11.64 -18.79 4.49
N VAL A 278 11.87 -20.10 4.51
CA VAL A 278 12.90 -20.75 5.33
C VAL A 278 13.66 -21.72 4.44
N GLY A 279 14.99 -21.65 4.47
CA GLY A 279 15.84 -22.57 3.71
C GLY A 279 15.68 -24.02 4.19
N ARG A 280 15.83 -24.25 5.49
CA ARG A 280 15.70 -25.59 6.08
C ARG A 280 15.18 -25.55 7.51
N VAL A 281 14.35 -26.52 7.87
CA VAL A 281 13.92 -26.82 9.25
C VAL A 281 14.28 -28.27 9.55
N VAL A 282 15.15 -28.51 10.52
CA VAL A 282 15.46 -29.85 11.04
C VAL A 282 14.81 -29.96 12.42
N PHE A 283 13.76 -30.76 12.51
CA PHE A 283 13.11 -31.09 13.78
C PHE A 283 13.75 -32.35 14.37
N HIS A 284 14.17 -32.29 15.64
CA HIS A 284 14.86 -33.40 16.32
C HIS A 284 13.97 -34.12 17.33
N ALA A 285 13.33 -33.39 18.26
CA ALA A 285 12.41 -33.97 19.25
C ALA A 285 11.67 -32.91 20.10
N GLY A 286 10.37 -33.13 20.33
CA GLY A 286 9.54 -32.58 21.42
C GLY A 286 9.22 -31.07 21.42
N SER A 287 8.03 -30.72 21.88
CA SER A 287 7.44 -29.36 21.91
C SER A 287 7.32 -28.74 23.32
N GLY A 288 8.06 -29.27 24.31
CA GLY A 288 7.94 -28.81 25.70
C GLY A 288 8.42 -27.37 25.90
N ALA A 289 7.59 -26.53 26.52
CA ALA A 289 7.99 -25.23 27.05
C ALA A 289 8.58 -25.37 28.47
N PRO A 290 9.51 -24.50 28.90
CA PRO A 290 10.10 -23.40 28.14
C PRO A 290 11.13 -23.87 27.10
N LEU A 291 11.30 -23.08 26.04
CA LEU A 291 12.33 -23.24 25.02
C LEU A 291 13.36 -22.12 25.09
N TRP A 292 14.61 -22.41 24.71
CA TRP A 292 15.64 -21.40 24.53
C TRP A 292 15.93 -21.23 23.04
N ALA A 293 15.79 -20.02 22.51
CA ALA A 293 16.08 -19.70 21.12
C ALA A 293 17.41 -18.96 21.02
N HIS A 294 18.40 -19.59 20.38
CA HIS A 294 19.64 -18.94 19.98
C HIS A 294 19.53 -18.52 18.51
N GLY A 295 19.50 -17.22 18.27
CA GLY A 295 19.43 -16.64 16.94
C GLY A 295 20.71 -15.96 16.51
N ARG A 296 20.96 -15.97 15.21
CA ARG A 296 22.06 -15.23 14.58
C ARG A 296 21.59 -14.62 13.27
N VAL A 297 21.74 -13.30 13.14
CA VAL A 297 21.52 -12.61 11.86
C VAL A 297 22.74 -12.84 10.97
N ILE A 298 22.49 -13.36 9.78
CA ILE A 298 23.53 -13.72 8.80
C ILE A 298 23.77 -12.56 7.84
N ASP A 299 22.69 -11.99 7.32
CA ASP A 299 22.75 -10.88 6.36
C ASP A 299 21.60 -9.90 6.57
N GLN A 300 21.82 -8.65 6.18
CA GLN A 300 20.85 -7.57 6.31
C GLN A 300 20.98 -6.57 5.15
N SER A 301 19.84 -6.20 4.57
CA SER A 301 19.73 -5.17 3.54
C SER A 301 18.58 -4.20 3.83
N SER A 302 18.35 -3.23 2.94
CA SER A 302 17.13 -2.40 2.99
C SER A 302 15.85 -3.21 2.82
N ASP A 303 15.91 -4.32 2.08
CA ASP A 303 14.74 -5.05 1.62
C ASP A 303 14.36 -6.21 2.57
N GLY A 304 15.17 -6.47 3.59
CA GLY A 304 14.99 -7.59 4.51
C GLY A 304 16.24 -8.01 5.29
N PHE A 305 16.11 -9.09 6.03
CA PHE A 305 17.22 -9.76 6.73
C PHE A 305 17.11 -11.28 6.61
N GLU A 306 18.24 -11.96 6.75
CA GLU A 306 18.33 -13.41 6.83
C GLU A 306 18.96 -13.83 8.16
N GLY A 307 18.40 -14.85 8.81
CA GLY A 307 18.88 -15.35 10.08
C GLY A 307 18.71 -16.86 10.28
N ASP A 308 19.48 -17.39 11.23
CA ASP A 308 19.41 -18.76 11.69
C ASP A 308 18.89 -18.81 13.14
N LEU A 309 18.17 -19.87 13.49
CA LEU A 309 17.74 -20.19 14.86
C LEU A 309 18.11 -21.62 15.24
N ILE A 310 18.56 -21.81 16.48
CA ILE A 310 18.63 -23.11 17.14
C ILE A 310 17.71 -23.06 18.36
N LEU A 311 16.78 -24.01 18.45
CA LEU A 311 15.86 -24.14 19.58
C LEU A 311 16.34 -25.24 20.50
N TYR A 312 16.59 -24.90 21.76
CA TYR A 312 16.97 -25.83 22.82
C TYR A 312 15.83 -26.04 23.80
N ARG A 313 15.75 -27.24 24.37
CA ARG A 313 14.88 -27.57 25.49
C ARG A 313 15.53 -27.15 26.80
N ALA A 314 14.74 -27.17 27.88
CA ALA A 314 15.22 -26.83 29.22
C ALA A 314 16.41 -27.71 29.70
N ASP A 315 16.53 -28.94 29.21
CA ASP A 315 17.65 -29.86 29.51
C ASP A 315 18.91 -29.62 28.65
N GLY A 316 18.87 -28.64 27.73
CA GLY A 316 19.96 -28.29 26.83
C GLY A 316 20.02 -29.14 25.55
N SER A 317 19.12 -30.10 25.36
CA SER A 317 18.99 -30.83 24.10
C SER A 317 18.35 -29.98 23.00
N ILE A 318 18.66 -30.24 21.74
CA ILE A 318 18.15 -29.47 20.60
C ILE A 318 16.77 -29.99 20.21
N ALA A 319 15.77 -29.09 20.20
CA ALA A 319 14.44 -29.36 19.68
C ALA A 319 14.40 -29.22 18.16
N ALA A 320 14.95 -28.13 17.62
CA ALA A 320 14.99 -27.87 16.19
C ALA A 320 16.13 -26.94 15.77
N GLU A 321 16.57 -27.07 14.52
CA GLU A 321 17.46 -26.13 13.84
C GLU A 321 16.74 -25.54 12.63
N ILE A 322 16.74 -24.22 12.52
CA ILE A 322 16.05 -23.47 11.47
C ILE A 322 17.07 -22.58 10.79
N ARG A 323 17.32 -22.82 9.50
CA ARG A 323 18.39 -22.15 8.74
C ARG A 323 17.81 -21.34 7.60
N GLY A 324 18.40 -20.16 7.38
CA GLY A 324 18.03 -19.27 6.27
C GLY A 324 16.57 -18.79 6.36
N ILE A 325 16.17 -18.30 7.53
CA ILE A 325 14.89 -17.60 7.73
C ILE A 325 15.04 -16.25 7.03
N ARG A 326 14.29 -16.06 5.94
CA ARG A 326 14.33 -14.83 5.16
C ARG A 326 13.11 -13.99 5.52
N CYS A 327 13.34 -12.85 6.14
CA CYS A 327 12.32 -11.86 6.41
C CYS A 327 12.43 -10.73 5.39
N LYS A 328 11.32 -10.35 4.77
CA LYS A 328 11.26 -9.25 3.80
C LYS A 328 10.50 -8.08 4.38
N ALA A 329 10.92 -6.88 4.04
CA ALA A 329 10.12 -5.69 4.29
C ALA A 329 8.83 -5.79 3.45
N LEU A 330 7.69 -5.66 4.12
CA LEU A 330 6.47 -5.22 3.45
C LEU A 330 6.75 -3.81 2.99
N HIS A 331 6.96 -3.65 1.68
CA HIS A 331 6.85 -2.35 1.03
C HIS A 331 5.36 -1.99 0.89
N THR A 332 4.61 -2.03 1.99
CA THR A 332 3.47 -1.14 2.09
C THR A 332 4.08 0.25 2.02
N LYS A 333 3.72 1.01 1.00
CA LYS A 333 4.15 2.39 0.84
C LYS A 333 3.76 3.08 2.14
N LYS A 334 4.71 3.22 3.08
CA LYS A 334 4.49 4.05 4.26
C LYS A 334 4.27 5.42 3.66
N LEU A 335 2.99 5.79 3.67
CA LEU A 335 2.56 7.08 3.23
C LEU A 335 3.49 8.08 3.93
N THR A 336 4.16 8.92 3.15
CA THR A 336 4.96 9.99 3.75
C THR A 336 4.05 10.81 4.69
N PRO A 337 4.58 11.60 5.64
CA PRO A 337 3.73 12.49 6.43
C PRO A 337 2.72 13.26 5.58
N GLU A 338 3.11 13.67 4.37
CA GLU A 338 2.29 14.33 3.37
C GLU A 338 1.20 13.40 2.81
N GLU A 339 1.53 12.18 2.40
CA GLU A 339 0.55 11.21 1.89
C GLU A 339 -0.39 10.69 2.99
N ARG A 340 0.06 10.62 4.25
CA ARG A 340 -0.79 10.31 5.42
C ARG A 340 -1.73 11.46 5.70
N LEU A 341 -1.26 12.70 5.56
CA LEU A 341 -2.11 13.87 5.70
C LEU A 341 -3.14 13.90 4.56
N GLU A 342 -2.71 13.65 3.33
CA GLU A 342 -3.58 13.63 2.16
C GLU A 342 -4.65 12.55 2.23
N SER A 343 -4.29 11.32 2.61
CA SER A 343 -5.27 10.24 2.83
C SER A 343 -6.27 10.50 3.95
N ARG A 344 -5.96 11.42 4.88
CA ARG A 344 -6.82 11.82 6.00
C ARG A 344 -7.47 13.19 5.80
N SER A 345 -7.20 13.86 4.68
CA SER A 345 -7.73 15.17 4.36
C SER A 345 -8.97 15.03 3.50
N TYR A 346 -10.02 15.76 3.88
CA TYR A 346 -11.29 15.78 3.17
C TYR A 346 -11.71 17.23 2.92
N GLY A 347 -12.52 17.44 1.92
CA GLY A 347 -13.26 18.69 1.78
C GLY A 347 -14.64 18.44 1.19
N LEU A 348 -15.38 19.53 1.03
CA LEU A 348 -16.77 19.50 0.59
C LEU A 348 -16.83 19.75 -0.92
N ALA A 349 -17.38 18.79 -1.66
CA ALA A 349 -17.67 18.91 -3.09
C ALA A 349 -19.19 19.09 -3.31
N TRP A 350 -19.54 19.72 -4.43
CA TRP A 350 -20.94 19.93 -4.83
C TRP A 350 -21.25 19.13 -6.09
N GLU A 351 -22.06 18.10 -5.93
CA GLU A 351 -22.49 17.21 -7.01
C GLU A 351 -23.80 17.73 -7.61
N VAL A 352 -23.87 17.88 -8.93
CA VAL A 352 -25.13 18.20 -9.62
C VAL A 352 -26.03 16.97 -9.60
N LYS A 353 -27.15 17.06 -8.88
CA LYS A 353 -28.09 15.93 -8.70
C LYS A 353 -29.54 16.42 -8.84
N PRO A 354 -30.19 16.16 -10.00
CA PRO A 354 -31.59 16.48 -10.20
C PRO A 354 -32.50 15.83 -9.15
N LEU A 355 -33.64 16.47 -8.87
CA LEU A 355 -34.67 15.88 -8.00
C LEU A 355 -35.45 14.81 -8.78
N SER A 356 -35.75 13.67 -8.16
CA SER A 356 -36.62 12.65 -8.75
C SER A 356 -38.07 13.14 -8.84
N GLU A 357 -38.75 12.86 -9.95
CA GLU A 357 -40.14 13.27 -10.17
C GLU A 357 -41.16 12.45 -9.35
N THR A 358 -40.77 11.28 -8.82
CA THR A 358 -41.68 10.34 -8.12
C THR A 358 -41.76 10.53 -6.61
N ASP A 359 -40.95 11.42 -6.02
CA ASP A 359 -40.66 11.39 -4.59
C ASP A 359 -41.42 12.45 -3.77
N GLN A 360 -42.46 13.06 -4.35
CA GLN A 360 -43.23 14.14 -3.71
C GLN A 360 -44.40 13.61 -2.90
N ARG A 361 -44.46 13.98 -1.61
CA ARG A 361 -45.58 13.68 -0.71
C ARG A 361 -46.26 14.96 -0.28
N VAL A 362 -47.48 15.16 -0.77
CA VAL A 362 -48.31 16.32 -0.43
C VAL A 362 -48.78 16.25 1.03
N GLY A 363 -48.65 17.36 1.76
CA GLY A 363 -49.14 17.49 3.13
C GLY A 363 -49.06 18.94 3.62
N ASP A 364 -49.48 19.18 4.85
CA ASP A 364 -49.57 20.52 5.42
C ASP A 364 -48.17 21.05 5.80
N CYS A 365 -47.88 22.31 5.49
CA CYS A 365 -46.59 22.95 5.75
C CYS A 365 -46.76 24.17 6.68
N LEU A 366 -45.87 24.27 7.66
CA LEU A 366 -45.76 25.45 8.54
C LEU A 366 -44.51 26.23 8.15
N LEU A 367 -44.67 27.49 7.78
CA LEU A 367 -43.56 28.33 7.30
C LEU A 367 -43.32 29.50 8.24
N PHE A 368 -42.13 29.56 8.84
CA PHE A 368 -41.62 30.69 9.61
C PHE A 368 -40.72 31.54 8.73
N ALA A 369 -41.10 32.80 8.50
CA ALA A 369 -40.31 33.75 7.73
C ALA A 369 -40.10 35.05 8.50
N ALA A 370 -38.89 35.60 8.44
CA ALA A 370 -38.58 36.91 9.02
C ALA A 370 -39.32 38.07 8.33
N ASN A 371 -39.68 37.91 7.04
CA ASN A 371 -40.54 38.83 6.31
C ASN A 371 -41.66 38.05 5.60
N PRO A 372 -42.94 38.18 6.03
CA PRO A 372 -44.07 37.51 5.42
C PRO A 372 -44.28 37.83 3.93
N ASP A 373 -43.79 38.96 3.43
CA ASP A 373 -43.86 39.28 2.00
C ASP A 373 -42.84 38.47 1.17
N ALA A 374 -41.68 38.14 1.76
CA ALA A 374 -40.63 37.36 1.09
C ALA A 374 -40.97 35.87 0.95
N SER A 375 -41.93 35.37 1.72
CA SER A 375 -42.37 33.97 1.67
C SER A 375 -43.63 33.74 0.82
N LYS A 376 -44.28 34.79 0.32
CA LYS A 376 -45.50 34.69 -0.50
C LYS A 376 -45.31 33.84 -1.75
N GLU A 377 -44.18 34.02 -2.44
CA GLU A 377 -43.85 33.26 -3.65
C GLU A 377 -43.65 31.78 -3.35
N LEU A 378 -42.98 31.45 -2.23
CA LEU A 378 -42.79 30.06 -1.82
C LEU A 378 -44.11 29.42 -1.35
N ALA A 379 -44.92 30.16 -0.58
CA ALA A 379 -46.24 29.68 -0.16
C ALA A 379 -47.13 29.38 -1.38
N ALA A 380 -47.19 30.31 -2.35
CA ALA A 380 -47.93 30.11 -3.60
C ALA A 380 -47.38 28.92 -4.42
N ALA A 381 -46.05 28.74 -4.47
CA ALA A 381 -45.44 27.61 -5.16
C ALA A 381 -45.75 26.26 -4.50
N LEU A 382 -45.77 26.19 -3.16
CA LEU A 382 -46.18 25.01 -2.39
C LEU A 382 -47.68 24.70 -2.54
N GLU A 383 -48.53 25.72 -2.54
CA GLU A 383 -49.98 25.58 -2.77
C GLU A 383 -50.29 25.12 -4.20
N ALA A 384 -49.53 25.60 -5.20
CA ALA A 384 -49.67 25.19 -6.59
C ALA A 384 -49.39 23.69 -6.81
N ILE A 385 -48.60 23.06 -5.95
CA ILE A 385 -48.32 21.60 -5.95
C ILE A 385 -49.15 20.84 -4.89
N GLY A 386 -50.16 21.49 -4.30
CA GLY A 386 -51.22 20.85 -3.51
C GLY A 386 -51.05 20.89 -1.99
N ALA A 387 -50.00 21.51 -1.45
CA ALA A 387 -49.81 21.65 0.00
C ALA A 387 -50.74 22.74 0.59
N LYS A 388 -51.10 22.61 1.87
CA LYS A 388 -51.70 23.71 2.64
C LYS A 388 -50.62 24.41 3.42
N VAL A 389 -50.47 25.72 3.26
CA VAL A 389 -49.38 26.47 3.90
C VAL A 389 -49.95 27.43 4.96
N ARG A 390 -49.41 27.37 6.17
CA ARG A 390 -49.61 28.39 7.21
C ARG A 390 -48.32 29.16 7.40
N THR A 391 -48.34 30.45 7.08
CA THR A 391 -47.20 31.35 7.29
C THR A 391 -47.29 32.05 8.64
N LEU A 392 -46.19 32.04 9.39
CA LEU A 392 -46.01 32.73 10.67
C LEU A 392 -44.76 33.62 10.61
N ASP A 393 -44.78 34.68 11.40
CA ASP A 393 -43.62 35.54 11.59
C ASP A 393 -42.57 34.82 12.43
N ALA A 394 -41.33 34.69 11.95
CA ALA A 394 -40.25 34.07 12.71
C ALA A 394 -39.97 34.80 14.04
N GLN A 395 -40.28 36.10 14.14
CA GLN A 395 -40.16 36.87 15.38
C GLN A 395 -41.08 36.38 16.51
N SER A 396 -42.13 35.60 16.19
CA SER A 396 -43.00 34.99 17.21
C SER A 396 -42.32 33.83 17.97
N LEU A 397 -41.14 33.37 17.55
CA LEU A 397 -40.33 32.36 18.23
C LEU A 397 -39.53 32.99 19.41
N THR A 398 -40.26 33.60 20.35
CA THR A 398 -39.67 34.35 21.47
C THR A 398 -38.99 33.44 22.50
N ASP A 399 -39.57 32.26 22.72
CA ASP A 399 -39.06 31.21 23.62
C ASP A 399 -39.59 29.83 23.17
N VAL A 400 -39.12 28.78 23.83
CA VAL A 400 -39.49 27.38 23.52
C VAL A 400 -40.98 27.11 23.73
N ILE A 401 -41.62 27.75 24.70
CA ILE A 401 -43.04 27.54 25.03
C ILE A 401 -43.91 28.16 23.94
N ALA A 402 -43.59 29.38 23.51
CA ALA A 402 -44.25 30.07 22.40
C ALA A 402 -44.11 29.28 21.09
N ALA A 403 -42.89 28.79 20.79
CA ALA A 403 -42.64 27.95 19.62
C ALA A 403 -43.47 26.66 19.64
N ARG A 404 -43.51 25.95 20.78
CA ARG A 404 -44.31 24.72 20.94
C ARG A 404 -45.79 24.99 20.71
N LYS A 405 -46.33 26.06 21.29
CA LYS A 405 -47.75 26.44 21.11
C LYS A 405 -48.11 26.63 19.64
N LEU A 406 -47.26 27.31 18.87
CA LEU A 406 -47.49 27.56 17.44
C LEU A 406 -47.47 26.28 16.60
N ILE A 407 -46.61 25.32 16.97
CA ILE A 407 -46.55 23.99 16.34
C ILE A 407 -47.82 23.19 16.67
N ASP A 408 -48.22 23.14 17.95
CA ASP A 408 -49.38 22.36 18.41
C ASP A 408 -50.72 22.84 17.82
N GLU A 409 -50.83 24.11 17.44
CA GLU A 409 -51.99 24.66 16.72
C GLU A 409 -52.11 24.15 15.28
N SER A 410 -51.11 23.42 14.76
CA SER A 410 -51.06 22.90 13.40
C SER A 410 -50.82 21.37 13.43
N PRO A 411 -51.85 20.54 13.67
CA PRO A 411 -51.67 19.09 13.78
C PRO A 411 -51.40 18.45 12.41
N ARG A 412 -50.54 17.40 12.37
CA ARG A 412 -50.21 16.57 11.18
C ARG A 412 -49.41 17.31 10.09
N LEU A 413 -48.35 18.02 10.48
CA LEU A 413 -47.45 18.68 9.54
C LEU A 413 -46.58 17.67 8.78
N ARG A 414 -46.43 17.90 7.47
CA ARG A 414 -45.45 17.22 6.63
C ARG A 414 -44.07 17.86 6.74
N ALA A 415 -44.04 19.19 6.76
CA ALA A 415 -42.81 19.96 6.78
C ALA A 415 -42.95 21.25 7.60
N ILE A 416 -41.88 21.62 8.29
CA ILE A 416 -41.70 22.92 8.93
C ILE A 416 -40.55 23.61 8.19
N VAL A 417 -40.77 24.82 7.69
CA VAL A 417 -39.79 25.59 6.92
C VAL A 417 -39.40 26.82 7.72
N PHE A 418 -38.12 26.97 8.02
CA PHE A 418 -37.53 28.15 8.64
C PHE A 418 -36.75 28.93 7.58
N MET A 419 -37.12 30.19 7.35
CA MET A 419 -36.48 31.07 6.37
C MET A 419 -35.96 32.33 7.07
N GLY A 420 -34.63 32.45 7.15
CA GLY A 420 -33.95 33.60 7.74
C GLY A 420 -34.04 34.88 6.90
N GLU A 421 -33.70 36.02 7.50
CA GLU A 421 -33.73 37.32 6.83
C GLU A 421 -32.57 37.53 5.84
N SER A 422 -32.90 37.84 4.58
CA SER A 422 -31.92 37.96 3.49
C SER A 422 -31.04 39.24 3.54
N LYS A 423 -31.31 40.22 4.42
CA LYS A 423 -30.68 41.56 4.37
C LYS A 423 -30.12 42.12 5.69
N PRO A 424 -29.06 41.54 6.27
CA PRO A 424 -28.15 42.33 7.09
C PRO A 424 -27.04 42.96 6.24
N SER A 425 -26.52 44.11 6.69
CA SER A 425 -25.25 44.64 6.17
C SER A 425 -24.13 43.62 6.46
N ALA A 426 -23.10 43.54 5.62
CA ALA A 426 -22.00 42.59 5.82
C ALA A 426 -21.28 42.76 7.17
N ASP A 427 -21.34 43.97 7.76
CA ASP A 427 -20.69 44.29 9.03
C ASP A 427 -21.51 43.83 10.26
N ASP A 428 -22.85 43.85 10.19
CA ASP A 428 -23.73 43.38 11.29
C ASP A 428 -23.95 41.86 11.25
N ALA A 429 -23.79 41.25 10.07
CA ALA A 429 -24.11 39.84 9.77
C ALA A 429 -23.38 38.80 10.64
N VAL A 430 -22.15 39.09 11.09
CA VAL A 430 -21.38 38.16 11.94
C VAL A 430 -21.70 38.35 13.43
N SER A 431 -22.24 39.50 13.82
CA SER A 431 -22.51 39.81 15.23
C SER A 431 -23.96 39.54 15.65
N ASP A 432 -24.90 39.56 14.70
CA ASP A 432 -26.32 39.27 14.94
C ASP A 432 -26.61 37.77 14.81
N LEU A 433 -27.01 37.15 15.93
CA LEU A 433 -27.37 35.74 16.02
C LEU A 433 -28.88 35.52 16.21
N GLY A 434 -29.71 36.55 15.98
CA GLY A 434 -31.15 36.49 16.20
C GLY A 434 -31.83 35.33 15.48
N GLU A 435 -31.51 35.11 14.20
CA GLU A 435 -32.07 34.01 13.41
C GLU A 435 -31.59 32.63 13.89
N ALA A 436 -30.30 32.50 14.21
CA ALA A 436 -29.76 31.25 14.75
C ALA A 436 -30.42 30.87 16.09
N LYS A 437 -30.64 31.86 16.97
CA LYS A 437 -31.34 31.67 18.25
C LYS A 437 -32.81 31.31 18.06
N ARG A 438 -33.49 31.91 17.07
CA ARG A 438 -34.87 31.54 16.72
C ARG A 438 -34.97 30.10 16.19
N LEU A 439 -34.04 29.70 15.30
CA LEU A 439 -33.94 28.32 14.83
C LEU A 439 -33.66 27.34 15.97
N LEU A 440 -32.77 27.71 16.91
CA LEU A 440 -32.49 26.91 18.10
C LEU A 440 -33.75 26.67 18.95
N ARG A 441 -34.51 27.73 19.24
CA ARG A 441 -35.78 27.62 20.00
C ARG A 441 -36.81 26.76 19.27
N LEU A 442 -36.88 26.88 17.94
CA LEU A 442 -37.74 26.03 17.12
C LEU A 442 -37.33 24.55 17.22
N ALA A 443 -36.04 24.24 17.13
CA ALA A 443 -35.53 22.88 17.27
C ALA A 443 -35.79 22.30 18.68
N GLN A 444 -35.53 23.09 19.73
CA GLN A 444 -35.84 22.73 21.13
C GLN A 444 -37.34 22.47 21.33
N ALA A 445 -38.19 23.24 20.66
CA ALA A 445 -39.64 23.07 20.69
C ALA A 445 -40.14 21.89 19.85
N LEU A 446 -39.28 21.22 19.08
CA LEU A 446 -39.59 19.98 18.37
C LEU A 446 -39.04 18.75 19.10
N GLU A 447 -38.06 18.94 19.99
CA GLU A 447 -37.46 17.89 20.81
C GLU A 447 -38.53 17.16 21.65
N GLY A 448 -38.43 15.82 21.69
CA GLY A 448 -39.34 14.95 22.45
C GLY A 448 -40.71 14.67 21.80
N GLN A 449 -41.02 15.21 20.61
CA GLN A 449 -42.17 14.76 19.81
C GLN A 449 -41.75 13.65 18.87
N ASP A 450 -41.74 12.41 19.37
CA ASP A 450 -41.46 11.23 18.55
C ASP A 450 -42.77 10.71 17.92
N ALA A 451 -42.99 11.06 16.66
CA ALA A 451 -44.05 10.50 15.83
C ALA A 451 -43.53 9.38 14.89
N GLY A 452 -42.29 8.90 15.08
CA GLY A 452 -41.65 7.97 14.16
C GLY A 452 -41.57 8.54 12.74
N ASP A 453 -41.95 7.74 11.75
CA ASP A 453 -41.97 8.13 10.33
C ASP A 453 -42.94 9.26 9.98
N ASP A 454 -43.88 9.61 10.87
CA ASP A 454 -44.83 10.70 10.69
C ASP A 454 -44.35 12.04 11.30
N SER A 455 -43.10 12.11 11.76
CA SER A 455 -42.49 13.35 12.27
C SER A 455 -42.33 14.38 11.13
N PRO A 456 -42.64 15.67 11.36
CA PRO A 456 -42.47 16.69 10.34
C PRO A 456 -40.99 16.90 10.02
N ARG A 457 -40.68 17.04 8.72
CA ARG A 457 -39.32 17.38 8.28
C ARG A 457 -39.03 18.86 8.50
N LEU A 458 -37.90 19.18 9.12
CA LEU A 458 -37.45 20.57 9.29
C LEU A 458 -36.58 20.99 8.09
N PHE A 459 -36.95 22.06 7.41
CA PHE A 459 -36.17 22.70 6.35
C PHE A 459 -35.64 24.05 6.81
N VAL A 460 -34.34 24.27 6.67
CA VAL A 460 -33.68 25.55 6.96
C VAL A 460 -33.27 26.16 5.63
N VAL A 461 -34.01 27.19 5.21
CA VAL A 461 -33.76 27.86 3.93
C VAL A 461 -32.79 29.01 4.15
N THR A 462 -31.63 28.91 3.51
CA THR A 462 -30.58 29.92 3.51
C THR A 462 -30.42 30.54 2.13
N SER A 463 -29.62 31.61 2.02
CA SER A 463 -29.49 32.40 0.79
C SER A 463 -28.03 32.74 0.59
N LEU A 464 -27.37 32.13 -0.40
CA LEU A 464 -25.93 32.23 -0.67
C LEU A 464 -25.04 31.97 0.57
N ALA A 465 -25.47 31.13 1.52
CA ALA A 465 -24.73 30.85 2.74
C ALA A 465 -23.54 29.92 2.53
N GLN A 466 -23.55 29.14 1.44
CA GLN A 466 -22.51 28.18 1.13
C GLN A 466 -21.83 28.53 -0.20
N PRO A 467 -20.48 28.52 -0.25
CA PRO A 467 -19.76 28.76 -1.49
C PRO A 467 -19.93 27.57 -2.44
N LEU A 468 -20.19 27.89 -3.72
CA LEU A 468 -20.13 26.93 -4.83
C LEU A 468 -18.85 27.18 -5.65
N PRO A 469 -18.29 26.17 -6.34
CA PRO A 469 -17.14 26.34 -7.21
C PRO A 469 -17.34 27.51 -8.19
N GLY A 470 -16.39 28.45 -8.23
CA GLY A 470 -16.44 29.64 -9.08
C GLY A 470 -17.31 30.82 -8.59
N SER A 471 -18.03 30.68 -7.47
CA SER A 471 -18.81 31.78 -6.87
C SER A 471 -18.01 32.51 -5.78
N GLN A 472 -18.06 33.86 -5.77
CA GLN A 472 -17.27 34.69 -4.85
C GLN A 472 -18.05 35.30 -3.68
N THR A 473 -19.38 35.22 -3.68
CA THR A 473 -20.22 35.89 -2.66
C THR A 473 -20.85 34.90 -1.70
N VAL A 474 -20.57 35.06 -0.40
CA VAL A 474 -21.17 34.29 0.70
C VAL A 474 -21.94 35.23 1.62
N ASN A 475 -23.19 34.89 1.93
CA ASN A 475 -24.00 35.57 2.93
C ASN A 475 -23.67 35.02 4.32
N MET A 476 -22.81 35.76 5.03
CA MET A 476 -22.30 35.38 6.34
C MET A 476 -23.39 35.25 7.41
N ALA A 477 -24.50 35.98 7.31
CA ALA A 477 -25.59 35.92 8.29
C ALA A 477 -26.30 34.57 8.32
N HIS A 478 -26.32 33.87 7.18
CA HIS A 478 -26.95 32.56 7.07
C HIS A 478 -25.96 31.41 7.26
N ALA A 479 -24.65 31.66 7.30
CA ALA A 479 -23.63 30.62 7.46
C ALA A 479 -23.79 29.87 8.80
N ALA A 480 -24.17 30.57 9.88
CA ALA A 480 -24.42 29.96 11.19
C ALA A 480 -25.61 28.98 11.16
N LEU A 481 -26.61 29.23 10.31
CA LEU A 481 -27.79 28.38 10.17
C LEU A 481 -27.44 27.01 9.57
N ILE A 482 -26.47 26.95 8.65
CA ILE A 482 -25.98 25.68 8.08
C ILE A 482 -25.34 24.81 9.15
N GLY A 483 -24.44 25.40 9.96
CA GLY A 483 -23.80 24.69 11.07
C GLY A 483 -24.81 24.17 12.09
N LEU A 484 -25.78 25.01 12.47
CA LEU A 484 -26.83 24.63 13.41
C LEU A 484 -27.77 23.56 12.83
N ALA A 485 -28.14 23.65 11.54
CA ALA A 485 -28.95 22.63 10.87
C ALA A 485 -28.26 21.26 10.88
N ARG A 486 -26.94 21.22 10.67
CA ARG A 486 -26.13 20.01 10.75
C ARG A 486 -26.12 19.42 12.16
N THR A 487 -26.01 20.25 13.20
CA THR A 487 -26.13 19.81 14.60
C THR A 487 -27.53 19.26 14.90
N ILE A 488 -28.60 19.93 14.46
CA ILE A 488 -29.98 19.47 14.64
C ILE A 488 -30.19 18.12 13.95
N ALA A 489 -29.70 17.94 12.72
CA ALA A 489 -29.80 16.68 11.99
C ALA A 489 -29.08 15.52 12.72
N GLY A 490 -27.92 15.80 13.34
CA GLY A 490 -27.16 14.81 14.10
C GLY A 490 -27.78 14.43 15.44
N GLU A 491 -28.31 15.40 16.20
CA GLU A 491 -28.91 15.17 17.52
C GLU A 491 -30.37 14.68 17.43
N ASN A 492 -31.13 15.10 16.42
CA ASN A 492 -32.54 14.72 16.22
C ASN A 492 -32.79 14.17 14.79
N PRO A 493 -32.34 12.94 14.47
CA PRO A 493 -32.46 12.36 13.13
C PRO A 493 -33.90 12.27 12.61
N ASN A 494 -34.88 12.11 13.51
CA ASN A 494 -36.30 12.00 13.16
C ASN A 494 -36.85 13.27 12.49
N LEU A 495 -36.27 14.44 12.78
CA LEU A 495 -36.66 15.71 12.15
C LEU A 495 -36.14 15.84 10.71
N LYS A 496 -35.24 14.95 10.26
CA LYS A 496 -34.64 14.97 8.92
C LYS A 496 -34.21 16.37 8.50
N CYS A 497 -33.60 17.11 9.43
CA CYS A 497 -33.30 18.53 9.27
C CYS A 497 -32.44 18.74 8.00
N THR A 498 -32.92 19.59 7.10
CA THR A 498 -32.34 19.78 5.77
C THR A 498 -32.08 21.26 5.51
N ALA A 499 -30.83 21.62 5.28
CA ALA A 499 -30.46 22.95 4.85
C ALA A 499 -30.57 23.07 3.32
N VAL A 500 -31.30 24.08 2.85
CA VAL A 500 -31.47 24.37 1.41
C VAL A 500 -31.00 25.79 1.14
N ASP A 501 -29.85 25.93 0.47
CA ASP A 501 -29.25 27.22 0.15
C ASP A 501 -29.67 27.71 -1.24
N VAL A 502 -30.36 28.84 -1.32
CA VAL A 502 -30.93 29.36 -2.57
C VAL A 502 -30.23 30.62 -3.08
N ASP A 503 -30.44 30.92 -4.35
CA ASP A 503 -30.13 32.23 -4.92
C ASP A 503 -31.27 33.23 -4.60
N PRO A 504 -30.98 34.39 -3.98
CA PRO A 504 -31.99 35.42 -3.74
C PRO A 504 -32.50 36.09 -5.02
N LEU A 505 -31.72 36.04 -6.12
CA LEU A 505 -32.10 36.62 -7.42
C LEU A 505 -33.05 35.73 -8.22
N ASP A 506 -33.25 34.48 -7.78
CA ASP A 506 -34.19 33.57 -8.41
C ASP A 506 -35.61 33.83 -7.91
N GLU A 507 -36.45 34.39 -8.79
CA GLU A 507 -37.87 34.66 -8.54
C GLU A 507 -38.73 33.38 -8.65
N ASN A 508 -38.21 32.28 -9.23
CA ASN A 508 -38.94 31.03 -9.39
C ASN A 508 -38.72 30.08 -8.21
N ARG A 509 -39.67 30.04 -7.28
CA ARG A 509 -39.62 29.14 -6.10
C ARG A 509 -40.09 27.70 -6.36
N GLY A 510 -40.34 27.32 -7.61
CA GLY A 510 -40.86 26.00 -7.97
C GLY A 510 -39.95 24.82 -7.57
N LEU A 511 -38.64 24.93 -7.82
CA LEU A 511 -37.67 23.88 -7.46
C LEU A 511 -37.53 23.73 -5.93
N LEU A 512 -37.53 24.84 -5.20
CA LEU A 512 -37.53 24.86 -3.74
C LEU A 512 -38.79 24.20 -3.16
N ALA A 513 -39.97 24.51 -3.70
CA ALA A 513 -41.23 23.90 -3.27
C ALA A 513 -41.22 22.38 -3.49
N ARG A 514 -40.72 21.91 -4.64
CA ARG A 514 -40.55 20.47 -4.93
C ARG A 514 -39.56 19.80 -3.97
N GLN A 515 -38.44 20.46 -3.65
CA GLN A 515 -37.48 19.95 -2.66
C GLN A 515 -38.13 19.79 -1.28
N ILE A 516 -38.91 20.78 -0.83
CA ILE A 516 -39.58 20.75 0.49
C ILE A 516 -40.59 19.59 0.60
N LEU A 517 -41.33 19.31 -0.48
CA LEU A 517 -42.29 18.20 -0.49
C LEU A 517 -41.67 16.85 -0.84
N SER A 518 -40.37 16.78 -1.10
CA SER A 518 -39.70 15.52 -1.44
C SER A 518 -39.31 14.70 -0.21
N ASP A 519 -39.27 13.38 -0.39
CA ASP A 519 -38.68 12.41 0.55
C ASP A 519 -37.17 12.20 0.28
N ASP A 520 -36.55 13.09 -0.49
CA ASP A 520 -35.12 13.03 -0.84
C ASP A 520 -34.24 13.03 0.43
N PRO A 521 -33.26 12.11 0.55
CA PRO A 521 -32.52 11.90 1.80
C PRO A 521 -31.41 12.94 2.03
N GLU A 522 -31.19 13.87 1.12
CA GLU A 522 -30.08 14.82 1.19
C GLU A 522 -30.36 15.87 2.28
N THR A 523 -29.34 16.15 3.09
CA THR A 523 -29.45 17.08 4.24
C THR A 523 -28.87 18.46 3.95
N GLU A 524 -28.03 18.60 2.92
CA GLU A 524 -27.45 19.88 2.49
C GLU A 524 -27.54 20.01 0.97
N VAL A 525 -28.38 20.94 0.53
CA VAL A 525 -28.76 21.15 -0.88
C VAL A 525 -28.51 22.62 -1.24
N ALA A 526 -27.99 22.88 -2.44
CA ALA A 526 -27.91 24.22 -3.01
C ALA A 526 -28.71 24.28 -4.31
N LEU A 527 -29.52 25.32 -4.45
CA LEU A 527 -30.33 25.60 -5.64
C LEU A 527 -29.84 26.89 -6.30
N ARG A 528 -29.51 26.84 -7.60
CA ARG A 528 -29.09 27.99 -8.41
C ARG A 528 -29.84 27.96 -9.73
N GLY A 529 -30.85 28.81 -9.87
CA GLY A 529 -31.81 28.71 -10.98
C GLY A 529 -32.45 27.31 -11.01
N ASP A 530 -32.45 26.68 -12.17
CA ASP A 530 -33.00 25.32 -12.35
C ASP A 530 -32.03 24.19 -11.91
N GLU A 531 -30.82 24.53 -11.44
CA GLU A 531 -29.82 23.55 -11.04
C GLU A 531 -29.89 23.23 -9.55
N ARG A 532 -29.94 21.92 -9.25
CA ARG A 532 -29.86 21.37 -7.90
C ARG A 532 -28.52 20.70 -7.68
N ARG A 533 -27.82 21.12 -6.62
CA ARG A 533 -26.58 20.49 -6.15
C ARG A 533 -26.73 19.95 -4.74
N VAL A 534 -25.99 18.89 -4.44
CA VAL A 534 -25.96 18.23 -3.14
C VAL A 534 -24.53 18.17 -2.63
N GLN A 535 -24.35 18.35 -1.32
CA GLN A 535 -23.01 18.37 -0.74
C GLN A 535 -22.48 16.95 -0.48
N ARG A 536 -21.18 16.74 -0.73
CA ARG A 536 -20.46 15.49 -0.50
C ARG A 536 -19.18 15.75 0.25
N LEU A 537 -18.85 14.88 1.20
CA LEU A 537 -17.52 14.82 1.78
C LEU A 537 -16.65 13.92 0.89
N VAL A 538 -15.61 14.48 0.29
CA VAL A 538 -14.70 13.76 -0.62
C VAL A 538 -13.26 13.88 -0.15
N PRO A 539 -12.37 12.92 -0.47
CA PRO A 539 -10.94 13.05 -0.21
C PRO A 539 -10.38 14.33 -0.85
N ALA A 540 -9.46 15.02 -0.17
CA ALA A 540 -8.89 16.29 -0.64
C ALA A 540 -8.20 16.16 -2.01
N ALA A 541 -7.65 14.99 -2.33
CA ALA A 541 -7.08 14.70 -3.64
C ALA A 541 -8.10 14.79 -4.78
N ALA A 542 -9.37 14.46 -4.53
CA ALA A 542 -10.44 14.55 -5.53
C ALA A 542 -10.81 16.00 -5.85
N LEU A 543 -10.75 16.91 -4.86
CA LEU A 543 -11.04 18.34 -5.06
C LEU A 543 -10.00 19.02 -5.95
N ARG A 544 -8.74 18.58 -5.88
CA ARG A 544 -7.66 19.10 -6.75
C ARG A 544 -7.86 18.75 -8.23
N GLN A 545 -8.68 17.74 -8.55
CA GLN A 545 -8.99 17.39 -9.94
C GLN A 545 -10.10 18.28 -10.54
N GLU A 546 -10.99 18.85 -9.71
CA GLU A 546 -12.05 19.75 -10.16
C GLU A 546 -11.61 21.22 -10.27
N ASP A 547 -10.66 21.67 -9.43
CA ASP A 547 -10.15 23.05 -9.43
C ASP A 547 -9.07 23.34 -10.51
N GLY A 548 -8.82 22.40 -11.41
CA GLY A 548 -7.74 22.50 -12.39
C GLY A 548 -6.40 22.12 -11.77
N GLU A 549 -5.67 21.28 -12.51
CA GLU A 549 -4.41 20.63 -12.15
C GLU A 549 -3.49 21.49 -11.27
N VAL A 550 -2.99 20.91 -10.17
CA VAL A 550 -1.65 21.25 -9.70
C VAL A 550 -0.70 20.76 -10.80
N GLU A 551 -0.57 21.53 -11.89
CA GLU A 551 0.54 21.40 -12.82
C GLU A 551 1.79 21.45 -11.94
N THR A 552 2.45 20.31 -11.80
CA THR A 552 3.80 20.28 -11.25
C THR A 552 4.62 21.11 -12.22
N ARG A 553 4.86 22.39 -11.91
CA ARG A 553 5.46 23.34 -12.85
C ARG A 553 6.71 22.73 -13.47
N THR A 554 6.64 22.39 -14.75
CA THR A 554 7.78 21.88 -15.51
C THR A 554 8.58 23.06 -16.07
N VAL A 555 9.87 22.83 -16.29
CA VAL A 555 10.74 23.74 -17.04
C VAL A 555 11.33 22.98 -18.22
N SER A 556 11.70 23.71 -19.28
CA SER A 556 12.47 23.11 -20.38
C SER A 556 13.77 22.51 -19.84
N ALA A 557 14.19 21.37 -20.38
CA ALA A 557 15.45 20.74 -20.03
C ALA A 557 16.68 21.62 -20.34
N THR A 558 16.55 22.61 -21.23
CA THR A 558 17.60 23.62 -21.48
C THR A 558 17.78 24.60 -20.32
N SER A 559 16.85 24.66 -19.38
CA SER A 559 16.87 25.54 -18.20
C SER A 559 17.52 24.89 -16.98
N VAL A 560 17.87 23.60 -17.05
CA VAL A 560 18.52 22.86 -15.97
C VAL A 560 19.90 22.35 -16.42
N GLN A 561 20.79 22.07 -15.49
CA GLN A 561 22.16 21.61 -15.82
C GLN A 561 22.22 20.14 -16.25
N ALA A 562 21.37 19.31 -15.65
CA ALA A 562 21.19 17.91 -15.98
C ALA A 562 19.80 17.44 -15.54
N PHE A 563 19.34 16.37 -16.18
CA PHE A 563 18.07 15.72 -15.87
C PHE A 563 18.17 14.21 -16.12
N ARG A 564 17.21 13.46 -15.57
CA ARG A 564 17.08 12.00 -15.74
C ARG A 564 15.62 11.58 -15.81
N LEU A 565 15.34 10.47 -16.47
CA LEU A 565 14.02 9.84 -16.48
C LEU A 565 13.79 9.10 -15.15
N SER A 566 12.73 9.48 -14.45
CA SER A 566 12.25 8.85 -13.21
C SER A 566 11.03 7.99 -13.49
N ARG A 567 10.85 6.94 -12.68
CA ARG A 567 9.66 6.07 -12.71
C ARG A 567 8.39 6.77 -12.21
N GLY A 568 8.55 7.90 -11.53
CA GLY A 568 7.49 8.56 -10.78
C GLY A 568 7.09 7.78 -9.53
N THR A 569 5.90 8.09 -9.02
CA THR A 569 5.37 7.57 -7.73
C THR A 569 4.49 6.32 -7.88
N GLU A 570 4.28 5.84 -9.11
CA GLU A 570 3.38 4.73 -9.44
C GLU A 570 4.11 3.71 -10.33
N ASN A 571 3.81 2.41 -10.21
CA ASN A 571 4.37 1.36 -11.07
C ASN A 571 3.66 1.31 -12.44
N ARG A 572 3.54 2.46 -13.10
CA ARG A 572 2.76 2.66 -14.33
C ARG A 572 3.62 3.37 -15.37
N LEU A 573 3.28 3.23 -16.65
CA LEU A 573 4.04 3.92 -17.70
C LEU A 573 3.71 5.42 -17.74
N GLU A 574 2.52 5.80 -17.28
CA GLU A 574 2.02 7.18 -17.25
C GLU A 574 2.75 8.05 -16.22
N SER A 575 3.38 7.45 -15.21
CA SER A 575 4.13 8.18 -14.18
C SER A 575 5.57 8.50 -14.57
N LEU A 576 6.02 8.04 -15.74
CA LEU A 576 7.34 8.38 -16.28
C LEU A 576 7.43 9.89 -16.51
N ARG A 577 8.45 10.52 -15.92
CA ARG A 577 8.71 11.96 -16.03
C ARG A 577 10.20 12.24 -15.93
N PHE A 578 10.64 13.33 -16.52
CA PHE A 578 12.00 13.80 -16.30
C PHE A 578 12.08 14.66 -15.05
N GLU A 579 13.11 14.42 -14.24
CA GLU A 579 13.40 15.16 -13.03
C GLU A 579 14.80 15.77 -13.16
N GLU A 580 14.97 16.99 -12.62
CA GLU A 580 16.28 17.62 -12.53
C GLU A 580 17.24 16.73 -11.74
N ALA A 581 18.46 16.57 -12.26
CA ALA A 581 19.49 15.73 -11.68
C ALA A 581 20.71 16.58 -11.30
N PRO A 582 21.39 16.25 -10.18
CA PRO A 582 22.64 16.93 -9.84
C PRO A 582 23.72 16.60 -10.88
N ARG A 583 24.54 17.60 -11.22
CA ARG A 583 25.68 17.46 -12.13
C ARG A 583 27.01 17.86 -11.48
N PRO A 584 27.58 17.06 -10.57
CA PRO A 584 28.90 17.32 -10.03
C PRO A 584 29.99 16.98 -11.04
N ALA A 585 31.13 17.67 -10.99
CA ALA A 585 32.30 17.35 -11.79
C ALA A 585 32.78 15.89 -11.58
N PRO A 586 33.43 15.25 -12.57
CA PRO A 586 33.97 13.89 -12.42
C PRO A 586 35.10 13.84 -11.38
N ALA A 587 35.13 12.78 -10.57
CA ALA A 587 36.20 12.55 -9.60
C ALA A 587 37.49 12.02 -10.29
N ALA A 588 38.58 11.90 -9.54
CA ALA A 588 39.81 11.27 -10.04
C ALA A 588 39.53 9.85 -10.56
N GLY A 589 40.01 9.53 -11.77
CA GLY A 589 39.76 8.26 -12.43
C GLY A 589 38.40 8.13 -13.14
N GLU A 590 37.55 9.17 -13.14
CA GLU A 590 36.24 9.16 -13.80
C GLU A 590 36.22 9.99 -15.09
N ILE A 591 35.25 9.68 -15.95
CA ILE A 591 34.86 10.52 -17.09
C ILE A 591 33.38 10.89 -17.00
N GLU A 592 33.01 12.08 -17.46
CA GLU A 592 31.63 12.49 -17.70
C GLU A 592 31.31 12.34 -19.20
N ILE A 593 30.17 11.73 -19.50
CA ILE A 593 29.68 11.51 -20.87
C ILE A 593 28.31 12.16 -21.00
N GLU A 594 28.17 13.09 -21.93
CA GLU A 594 26.88 13.63 -22.36
C GLU A 594 26.20 12.63 -23.31
N ILE A 595 25.00 12.18 -22.93
CA ILE A 595 24.25 11.20 -23.70
C ILE A 595 23.60 11.87 -24.93
N LYS A 596 23.83 11.29 -26.11
CA LYS A 596 23.22 11.75 -27.38
C LYS A 596 22.09 10.85 -27.84
N ALA A 597 22.17 9.56 -27.54
CA ALA A 597 21.11 8.60 -27.78
C ALA A 597 21.20 7.44 -26.78
N ALA A 598 20.05 6.91 -26.33
CA ALA A 598 19.98 5.78 -25.41
C ALA A 598 18.97 4.73 -25.90
N ALA A 599 19.32 3.45 -25.84
CA ALA A 599 18.42 2.39 -26.33
C ALA A 599 17.57 1.78 -25.21
N LEU A 600 16.30 1.56 -25.53
CA LEU A 600 15.36 0.91 -24.65
C LEU A 600 15.52 -0.62 -24.71
N ASN A 601 15.51 -1.26 -23.54
CA ASN A 601 15.53 -2.70 -23.38
C ASN A 601 14.25 -3.19 -22.70
N PHE A 602 13.86 -4.45 -22.97
CA PHE A 602 12.65 -5.02 -22.36
C PHE A 602 12.75 -5.04 -20.83
N LYS A 603 13.97 -5.17 -20.28
CA LYS A 603 14.24 -5.07 -18.85
C LYS A 603 13.83 -3.70 -18.27
N ASP A 604 13.99 -2.60 -19.01
CA ASP A 604 13.58 -1.27 -18.55
C ASP A 604 12.06 -1.17 -18.39
N VAL A 605 11.30 -1.76 -19.32
CA VAL A 605 9.83 -1.82 -19.22
C VAL A 605 9.39 -2.62 -17.99
N LEU A 606 10.01 -3.78 -17.75
CA LEU A 606 9.69 -4.61 -16.58
C LEU A 606 10.06 -3.93 -15.26
N LYS A 607 11.12 -3.09 -15.24
CA LYS A 607 11.47 -2.26 -14.08
C LYS A 607 10.34 -1.29 -13.78
N VAL A 608 9.85 -0.52 -14.77
CA VAL A 608 8.78 0.47 -14.57
C VAL A 608 7.48 -0.17 -14.09
N LEU A 609 7.07 -1.29 -14.70
CA LEU A 609 5.85 -2.01 -14.36
C LEU A 609 5.93 -2.79 -13.03
N GLY A 610 7.07 -2.78 -12.33
CA GLY A 610 7.24 -3.52 -11.08
C GLY A 610 7.16 -5.05 -11.22
N MET A 611 7.41 -5.58 -12.42
CA MET A 611 7.29 -7.02 -12.73
C MET A 611 8.58 -7.82 -12.50
N LEU A 612 9.69 -7.15 -12.15
CA LEU A 612 10.95 -7.80 -11.79
C LEU A 612 11.07 -7.94 -10.27
N PRO A 613 11.17 -9.16 -9.73
CA PRO A 613 11.43 -9.34 -8.30
C PRO A 613 12.85 -8.90 -7.94
N ALA A 614 13.06 -8.47 -6.69
CA ALA A 614 14.36 -7.97 -6.20
C ALA A 614 15.54 -8.92 -6.48
N LYS A 615 15.34 -10.23 -6.32
CA LYS A 615 16.33 -11.27 -6.63
C LYS A 615 16.84 -11.24 -8.08
N ALA A 616 16.04 -10.76 -9.03
CA ALA A 616 16.43 -10.63 -10.43
C ALA A 616 17.32 -9.38 -10.70
N LEU A 617 17.37 -8.45 -9.75
CA LEU A 617 18.20 -7.24 -9.79
C LEU A 617 19.46 -7.37 -8.91
N GLU A 618 19.42 -8.24 -7.91
CA GLU A 618 20.52 -8.52 -6.99
C GLU A 618 21.78 -9.00 -7.73
N GLY A 619 22.93 -8.38 -7.44
CA GLY A 619 24.21 -8.68 -8.10
C GLY A 619 24.27 -8.32 -9.58
N SER A 620 23.33 -7.53 -10.12
CA SER A 620 23.35 -7.07 -11.52
C SER A 620 24.00 -5.69 -11.67
N TYR A 621 24.67 -5.44 -12.80
CA TYR A 621 25.37 -4.18 -13.06
C TYR A 621 24.43 -2.97 -13.09
N HIS A 622 23.26 -3.11 -13.73
CA HIS A 622 22.33 -2.01 -13.91
C HIS A 622 21.39 -1.77 -12.72
N GLY A 623 21.17 -2.77 -11.87
CA GLY A 623 20.26 -2.67 -10.72
C GLY A 623 18.87 -2.15 -11.10
N ALA A 624 18.32 -1.27 -10.26
CA ALA A 624 17.00 -0.65 -10.45
C ALA A 624 16.99 0.60 -11.35
N GLU A 625 18.14 1.11 -11.77
CA GLU A 625 18.23 2.32 -12.60
C GLU A 625 17.70 2.07 -14.02
N LEU A 626 17.09 3.10 -14.64
CA LEU A 626 16.56 3.02 -16.00
C LEU A 626 17.63 3.37 -17.04
N GLY A 627 17.65 2.63 -18.13
CA GLY A 627 18.63 2.80 -19.20
C GLY A 627 19.86 1.92 -18.99
N MET A 628 20.16 1.11 -20.00
CA MET A 628 21.26 0.14 -19.96
C MET A 628 22.38 0.43 -20.95
N GLU A 629 22.07 1.06 -22.07
CA GLU A 629 23.04 1.30 -23.14
C GLU A 629 22.76 2.61 -23.85
N ALA A 630 23.82 3.28 -24.27
CA ALA A 630 23.76 4.56 -24.93
C ALA A 630 25.01 4.83 -25.77
N ALA A 631 24.93 5.91 -26.54
CA ALA A 631 26.07 6.54 -27.20
C ALA A 631 26.11 8.03 -26.84
N GLY A 632 27.32 8.56 -26.64
CA GLY A 632 27.52 9.90 -26.12
C GLY A 632 28.93 10.44 -26.36
N VAL A 633 29.19 11.63 -25.84
CA VAL A 633 30.46 12.34 -26.01
C VAL A 633 31.06 12.64 -24.65
N VAL A 634 32.36 12.40 -24.48
CA VAL A 634 33.08 12.77 -23.25
C VAL A 634 33.11 14.29 -23.12
N THR A 635 32.53 14.83 -22.05
CA THR A 635 32.46 16.28 -21.78
C THR A 635 33.45 16.75 -20.72
N ALA A 636 33.83 15.87 -19.78
CA ALA A 636 34.82 16.15 -18.76
C ALA A 636 35.61 14.89 -18.39
N VAL A 637 36.86 15.09 -17.95
CA VAL A 637 37.78 14.01 -17.57
C VAL A 637 38.37 14.35 -16.21
N GLY A 638 38.27 13.42 -15.28
CA GLY A 638 38.83 13.54 -13.94
C GLY A 638 40.35 13.37 -13.90
N GLU A 639 40.95 13.77 -12.79
CA GLU A 639 42.39 13.65 -12.58
C GLU A 639 42.89 12.20 -12.75
N GLY A 640 44.05 12.01 -13.38
CA GLY A 640 44.70 10.70 -13.56
C GLY A 640 44.21 9.87 -14.75
N VAL A 641 43.18 10.32 -15.49
CA VAL A 641 42.69 9.63 -16.69
C VAL A 641 43.49 10.07 -17.93
N THR A 642 44.12 9.12 -18.62
CA THR A 642 44.91 9.36 -19.85
C THR A 642 44.37 8.64 -21.09
N ALA A 643 43.54 7.61 -20.90
CA ALA A 643 43.01 6.79 -22.00
C ALA A 643 41.90 7.48 -22.83
N TYR A 644 41.29 8.53 -22.28
CA TYR A 644 40.17 9.26 -22.87
C TYR A 644 40.38 10.76 -22.77
N LYS A 645 39.80 11.50 -23.72
CA LYS A 645 39.83 12.97 -23.77
C LYS A 645 38.43 13.53 -24.07
N VAL A 646 38.22 14.79 -23.70
CA VAL A 646 37.02 15.55 -24.08
C VAL A 646 36.84 15.51 -25.60
N GLY A 647 35.62 15.24 -26.06
CA GLY A 647 35.25 15.07 -27.46
C GLY A 647 35.35 13.64 -27.99
N ASP A 648 35.87 12.67 -27.21
CA ASP A 648 35.80 11.27 -27.62
C ASP A 648 34.33 10.81 -27.66
N GLU A 649 33.90 10.26 -28.80
CA GLU A 649 32.58 9.64 -28.96
C GLU A 649 32.64 8.18 -28.48
N LEU A 650 31.75 7.82 -27.57
CA LEU A 650 31.69 6.48 -26.97
C LEU A 650 30.33 5.84 -27.18
N MET A 651 30.32 4.51 -27.30
CA MET A 651 29.12 3.68 -27.25
C MET A 651 29.36 2.50 -26.31
N GLY A 652 28.36 2.12 -25.52
CA GLY A 652 28.54 1.06 -24.53
C GLY A 652 27.37 0.89 -23.59
N SER A 653 27.61 0.07 -22.55
CA SER A 653 26.67 -0.11 -21.44
C SER A 653 26.93 0.94 -20.38
N PHE A 654 25.93 1.77 -20.11
CA PHE A 654 26.00 2.86 -19.15
C PHE A 654 24.82 2.78 -18.19
N LYS A 655 25.12 2.60 -16.91
CA LYS A 655 24.12 2.58 -15.84
C LYS A 655 23.41 3.94 -15.76
N GLY A 656 22.08 3.93 -15.78
CA GLY A 656 21.29 5.16 -15.66
C GLY A 656 21.28 6.02 -16.93
N SER A 657 21.46 5.41 -18.10
CA SER A 657 21.64 6.12 -19.38
C SER A 657 20.42 6.86 -19.91
N PHE A 658 19.24 6.73 -19.30
CA PHE A 658 18.12 7.66 -19.56
C PHE A 658 18.31 8.96 -18.75
N SER A 659 19.47 9.56 -18.90
CA SER A 659 19.87 10.82 -18.29
C SER A 659 20.69 11.63 -19.26
N SER A 660 20.68 12.95 -19.09
CA SER A 660 21.46 13.86 -19.95
C SER A 660 22.98 13.61 -19.87
N HIS A 661 23.47 13.19 -18.69
CA HIS A 661 24.88 12.97 -18.43
C HIS A 661 25.06 11.77 -17.51
N VAL A 662 26.07 10.95 -17.79
CA VAL A 662 26.51 9.86 -16.93
C VAL A 662 27.97 10.06 -16.54
N ARG A 663 28.34 9.58 -15.35
CA ARG A 663 29.73 9.56 -14.87
C ARG A 663 30.14 8.13 -14.60
N VAL A 664 31.31 7.76 -15.08
CA VAL A 664 31.78 6.37 -15.03
C VAL A 664 33.27 6.32 -14.67
N PRO A 665 33.66 5.53 -13.64
CA PRO A 665 35.06 5.18 -13.40
C PRO A 665 35.65 4.44 -14.59
N VAL A 666 36.84 4.85 -15.04
CA VAL A 666 37.48 4.31 -16.26
C VAL A 666 37.77 2.81 -16.14
N ASP A 667 38.08 2.31 -14.94
CA ASP A 667 38.32 0.89 -14.67
C ASP A 667 37.06 0.01 -14.78
N ARG A 668 35.88 0.64 -14.65
CA ARG A 668 34.55 0.01 -14.76
C ARG A 668 33.81 0.34 -16.07
N LEU A 669 34.48 1.06 -16.98
CA LEU A 669 33.90 1.45 -18.25
C LEU A 669 33.71 0.24 -19.16
N LEU A 670 32.47 0.00 -19.58
CA LEU A 670 32.05 -1.04 -20.51
C LEU A 670 31.63 -0.42 -21.85
N ALA A 671 32.55 0.31 -22.47
CA ALA A 671 32.32 1.09 -23.68
C ALA A 671 33.52 1.02 -24.64
N MET A 672 33.26 1.43 -25.87
CA MET A 672 34.23 1.51 -26.97
C MET A 672 34.08 2.85 -27.68
N ARG A 673 35.10 3.24 -28.45
CA ARG A 673 35.00 4.42 -29.31
C ARG A 673 33.96 4.16 -30.40
N LYS A 674 33.04 5.10 -30.58
CA LYS A 674 32.05 5.05 -31.66
C LYS A 674 32.77 5.24 -33.01
N PRO A 675 32.44 4.49 -34.08
CA PRO A 675 32.97 4.73 -35.41
C PRO A 675 32.36 6.01 -35.94
N SER A 676 33.10 6.67 -36.79
CA SER A 676 32.59 7.77 -37.58
C SER A 676 31.50 7.35 -38.57
N SER A 677 31.41 6.06 -38.92
CA SER A 677 30.41 5.55 -39.88
C SER A 677 29.00 5.38 -39.31
N LEU A 678 28.83 5.31 -37.99
CA LEU A 678 27.53 5.14 -37.35
C LEU A 678 26.99 6.47 -36.82
N THR A 679 25.67 6.64 -36.85
CA THR A 679 25.03 7.72 -36.07
C THR A 679 25.04 7.39 -34.57
N PHE A 680 24.73 8.35 -33.70
CA PHE A 680 24.58 8.07 -32.26
C PHE A 680 23.43 7.10 -32.00
N GLU A 681 22.32 7.21 -32.74
CA GLU A 681 21.16 6.33 -32.62
C GLU A 681 21.48 4.90 -33.04
N GLU A 682 22.21 4.71 -34.14
CA GLU A 682 22.68 3.39 -34.55
C GLU A 682 23.65 2.81 -33.52
N ALA A 683 24.62 3.60 -33.07
CA ALA A 683 25.62 3.18 -32.10
C ALA A 683 25.00 2.79 -30.75
N ALA A 684 23.99 3.52 -30.26
CA ALA A 684 23.28 3.21 -29.02
C ALA A 684 22.52 1.87 -29.10
N SER A 685 22.15 1.42 -30.30
CA SER A 685 21.36 0.20 -30.49
C SER A 685 22.16 -1.11 -30.44
N VAL A 686 23.50 -1.04 -30.46
CA VAL A 686 24.38 -2.18 -30.70
C VAL A 686 24.81 -2.96 -29.43
N PRO A 687 25.29 -2.32 -28.35
CA PRO A 687 26.08 -3.01 -27.32
C PRO A 687 25.42 -4.25 -26.72
N VAL A 688 24.24 -4.12 -26.11
CA VAL A 688 23.61 -5.20 -25.32
C VAL A 688 23.16 -6.34 -26.21
N ILE A 689 22.57 -6.04 -27.37
CA ILE A 689 22.01 -7.08 -28.24
C ILE A 689 23.09 -7.92 -28.91
N PHE A 690 24.20 -7.31 -29.32
CA PHE A 690 25.30 -8.03 -29.96
C PHE A 690 26.16 -8.76 -28.94
N MET A 691 26.40 -8.18 -27.75
CA MET A 691 27.03 -8.93 -26.65
C MET A 691 26.23 -10.17 -26.30
N THR A 692 24.91 -10.06 -26.15
CA THR A 692 24.04 -11.20 -25.83
C THR A 692 24.10 -12.26 -26.92
N ALA A 693 23.90 -11.86 -28.18
CA ALA A 693 23.85 -12.79 -29.30
C ALA A 693 25.20 -13.48 -29.58
N TYR A 694 26.29 -12.72 -29.55
CA TYR A 694 27.63 -13.25 -29.81
C TYR A 694 28.06 -14.19 -28.69
N TYR A 695 27.96 -13.77 -27.43
CA TYR A 695 28.29 -14.62 -26.29
C TYR A 695 27.47 -15.91 -26.29
N ALA A 696 26.15 -15.82 -26.54
CA ALA A 696 25.26 -16.97 -26.58
C ALA A 696 25.63 -17.99 -27.67
N LEU A 697 25.84 -17.54 -28.91
CA LEU A 697 26.04 -18.44 -30.04
C LEU A 697 27.50 -18.87 -30.22
N HIS A 698 28.45 -17.95 -30.02
CA HIS A 698 29.88 -18.20 -30.23
C HIS A 698 30.53 -18.84 -29.00
N ASP A 699 30.38 -18.24 -27.82
CA ASP A 699 31.14 -18.67 -26.63
C ASP A 699 30.46 -19.83 -25.90
N ILE A 700 29.14 -19.75 -25.71
CA ILE A 700 28.37 -20.73 -24.94
C ILE A 700 27.93 -21.90 -25.83
N ALA A 701 27.16 -21.65 -26.88
CA ALA A 701 26.69 -22.71 -27.77
C ALA A 701 27.80 -23.29 -28.65
N ARG A 702 28.90 -22.55 -28.87
CA ARG A 702 30.00 -22.92 -29.77
C ARG A 702 29.48 -23.38 -31.13
N LEU A 703 28.58 -22.57 -31.70
CA LEU A 703 27.93 -22.83 -32.97
C LEU A 703 28.98 -22.97 -34.08
N LYS A 704 28.82 -23.98 -34.94
CA LYS A 704 29.73 -24.28 -36.06
C LYS A 704 29.03 -24.08 -37.40
N ALA A 705 29.84 -23.86 -38.43
CA ALA A 705 29.37 -23.85 -39.80
C ALA A 705 28.61 -25.15 -40.14
N GLY A 706 27.47 -25.02 -40.80
CA GLY A 706 26.61 -26.15 -41.20
C GLY A 706 25.65 -26.67 -40.12
N GLU A 707 25.81 -26.27 -38.85
CA GLU A 707 24.84 -26.60 -37.80
C GLU A 707 23.55 -25.80 -37.96
N THR A 708 22.46 -26.34 -37.42
CA THR A 708 21.14 -25.71 -37.48
C THR A 708 20.80 -25.03 -36.15
N VAL A 709 20.45 -23.74 -36.20
CA VAL A 709 20.04 -22.95 -35.03
C VAL A 709 18.58 -22.51 -35.13
N LEU A 710 17.83 -22.67 -34.03
CA LEU A 710 16.50 -22.09 -33.83
C LEU A 710 16.60 -20.82 -32.98
N ILE A 711 16.15 -19.69 -33.50
CA ILE A 711 16.15 -18.40 -32.79
C ILE A 711 14.71 -17.96 -32.52
N HIS A 712 14.34 -17.86 -31.25
CA HIS A 712 13.02 -17.39 -30.84
C HIS A 712 12.92 -15.85 -30.81
N ALA A 713 11.69 -15.35 -31.03
CA ALA A 713 11.39 -13.91 -31.06
C ALA A 713 12.33 -13.12 -31.99
N ALA A 714 12.64 -13.69 -33.16
CA ALA A 714 13.81 -13.30 -33.95
C ALA A 714 13.74 -11.89 -34.55
N ALA A 715 12.55 -11.28 -34.62
CA ALA A 715 12.37 -9.91 -35.10
C ALA A 715 12.71 -8.83 -34.05
N GLY A 716 12.99 -9.21 -32.79
CA GLY A 716 13.52 -8.31 -31.77
C GLY A 716 15.02 -8.04 -31.95
N GLY A 717 15.58 -7.10 -31.17
CA GLY A 717 16.99 -6.71 -31.27
C GLY A 717 17.99 -7.88 -31.14
N VAL A 718 17.91 -8.68 -30.06
CA VAL A 718 18.79 -9.85 -29.87
C VAL A 718 18.60 -10.87 -30.98
N GLY A 719 17.37 -11.09 -31.43
CA GLY A 719 17.05 -12.03 -32.50
C GLY A 719 17.72 -11.65 -33.84
N LEU A 720 17.63 -10.37 -34.22
CA LEU A 720 18.26 -9.87 -35.44
C LEU A 720 19.79 -9.87 -35.35
N ALA A 721 20.35 -9.55 -34.18
CA ALA A 721 21.79 -9.69 -33.94
C ALA A 721 22.24 -11.17 -34.04
N ALA A 722 21.47 -12.09 -33.47
CA ALA A 722 21.74 -13.53 -33.50
C ALA A 722 21.68 -14.11 -34.92
N ILE A 723 20.77 -13.63 -35.78
CA ILE A 723 20.75 -14.01 -37.21
C ILE A 723 22.06 -13.57 -37.90
N GLN A 724 22.54 -12.36 -37.65
CA GLN A 724 23.81 -11.88 -38.24
C GLN A 724 25.00 -12.71 -37.76
N VAL A 725 25.08 -13.00 -36.46
CA VAL A 725 26.14 -13.84 -35.88
C VAL A 725 26.09 -15.26 -36.47
N ALA A 726 24.92 -15.89 -36.50
CA ALA A 726 24.74 -17.23 -37.08
C ALA A 726 25.11 -17.29 -38.57
N LYS A 727 24.78 -16.25 -39.35
CA LYS A 727 25.19 -16.14 -40.76
C LYS A 727 26.70 -16.02 -40.91
N SER A 728 27.35 -15.18 -40.10
CA SER A 728 28.81 -14.99 -40.14
C SER A 728 29.57 -16.30 -39.85
N ILE A 729 28.97 -17.19 -39.04
CA ILE A 729 29.49 -18.53 -38.73
C ILE A 729 29.18 -19.55 -39.85
N GLY A 730 28.16 -19.30 -40.68
CA GLY A 730 27.71 -20.23 -41.73
C GLY A 730 26.73 -21.30 -41.26
N ALA A 731 25.91 -20.99 -40.24
CA ALA A 731 24.86 -21.88 -39.73
C ALA A 731 23.56 -21.82 -40.55
N ARG A 732 22.76 -22.88 -40.52
CA ARG A 732 21.39 -22.91 -41.04
C ARG A 732 20.43 -22.33 -40.01
N ILE A 733 19.57 -21.41 -40.41
CA ILE A 733 18.81 -20.57 -39.46
C ILE A 733 17.31 -20.81 -39.61
N LEU A 734 16.69 -21.25 -38.53
CA LEU A 734 15.25 -21.35 -38.34
C LEU A 734 14.84 -20.32 -37.28
N VAL A 735 13.70 -19.67 -37.46
CA VAL A 735 13.29 -18.60 -36.54
C VAL A 735 11.81 -18.67 -36.18
N THR A 736 11.43 -18.07 -35.05
CA THR A 736 10.03 -17.81 -34.71
C THR A 736 9.75 -16.32 -34.52
N SER A 737 8.54 -15.87 -34.90
CA SER A 737 8.07 -14.49 -34.67
C SER A 737 6.54 -14.41 -34.67
N GLY A 738 5.98 -13.53 -33.83
CA GLY A 738 4.56 -13.58 -33.47
C GLY A 738 3.57 -12.90 -34.43
N SER A 739 4.02 -12.00 -35.32
CA SER A 739 3.13 -11.28 -36.27
C SER A 739 3.55 -11.51 -37.71
N GLU A 740 2.60 -11.62 -38.63
CA GLU A 740 2.88 -11.92 -40.05
C GLU A 740 3.84 -10.91 -40.69
N ALA A 741 3.64 -9.61 -40.48
CA ALA A 741 4.53 -8.57 -41.01
C ALA A 741 6.00 -8.75 -40.56
N LYS A 742 6.23 -9.18 -39.31
CA LYS A 742 7.57 -9.49 -38.82
C LYS A 742 8.12 -10.78 -39.41
N ARG A 743 7.27 -11.77 -39.69
CA ARG A 743 7.67 -13.00 -40.36
C ARG A 743 8.07 -12.73 -41.81
N ASP A 744 7.33 -11.89 -42.53
CA ASP A 744 7.68 -11.44 -43.87
C ASP A 744 9.03 -10.73 -43.90
N TYR A 745 9.26 -9.80 -42.97
CA TYR A 745 10.56 -9.16 -42.82
C TYR A 745 11.69 -10.17 -42.60
N LEU A 746 11.52 -11.15 -41.69
CA LEU A 746 12.53 -12.18 -41.45
C LEU A 746 12.82 -13.04 -42.69
N ARG A 747 11.82 -13.36 -43.52
CA ARG A 747 12.02 -14.08 -44.79
C ARG A 747 12.95 -13.33 -45.75
N THR A 748 12.91 -11.99 -45.76
CA THR A 748 13.82 -11.17 -46.57
C THR A 748 15.28 -11.26 -46.12
N LEU A 749 15.53 -11.69 -44.88
CA LEU A 749 16.87 -11.87 -44.34
C LEU A 749 17.47 -13.23 -44.73
N GLY A 750 16.89 -14.01 -45.65
CA GLY A 750 17.49 -15.26 -46.12
C GLY A 750 17.63 -16.32 -45.03
N VAL A 751 16.73 -16.34 -44.04
CA VAL A 751 16.56 -17.46 -43.11
C VAL A 751 15.82 -18.60 -43.80
N GLU A 752 16.06 -19.85 -43.39
CA GLU A 752 15.55 -21.03 -44.10
C GLU A 752 14.04 -21.23 -43.87
N GLN A 753 13.58 -21.06 -42.62
CA GLN A 753 12.17 -21.19 -42.24
C GLN A 753 11.79 -20.20 -41.15
N VAL A 754 10.53 -19.74 -41.17
CA VAL A 754 9.95 -18.79 -40.22
C VAL A 754 8.64 -19.34 -39.70
N PHE A 755 8.53 -19.53 -38.38
CA PHE A 755 7.35 -20.05 -37.70
C PHE A 755 6.67 -19.00 -36.81
N ASP A 756 5.43 -19.26 -36.39
CA ASP A 756 4.75 -18.43 -35.40
C ASP A 756 5.30 -18.69 -33.99
N SER A 757 5.69 -17.63 -33.27
CA SER A 757 6.17 -17.75 -31.88
C SER A 757 5.06 -17.88 -30.83
N ARG A 758 3.79 -17.72 -31.22
CA ARG A 758 2.61 -17.81 -30.34
C ARG A 758 1.84 -19.13 -30.51
N SER A 759 2.33 -20.01 -31.36
CA SER A 759 1.76 -21.34 -31.61
C SER A 759 2.82 -22.39 -31.31
N LEU A 760 2.42 -23.55 -30.78
CA LEU A 760 3.32 -24.69 -30.59
C LEU A 760 3.61 -25.45 -31.89
N GLU A 761 2.92 -25.15 -32.98
CA GLU A 761 3.12 -25.76 -34.31
C GLU A 761 4.52 -25.54 -34.89
N PHE A 762 5.28 -24.57 -34.37
CA PHE A 762 6.69 -24.39 -34.75
C PHE A 762 7.50 -25.67 -34.50
N ALA A 763 7.16 -26.46 -33.47
CA ALA A 763 7.89 -27.67 -33.13
C ALA A 763 7.79 -28.71 -34.25
N ASP A 764 6.58 -28.97 -34.74
CA ASP A 764 6.33 -29.87 -35.88
C ASP A 764 6.96 -29.32 -37.17
N GLY A 765 6.88 -28.00 -37.37
CA GLY A 765 7.52 -27.31 -38.48
C GLY A 765 9.06 -27.47 -38.49
N VAL A 766 9.70 -27.34 -37.32
CA VAL A 766 11.14 -27.56 -37.13
C VAL A 766 11.51 -29.00 -37.42
N LEU A 767 10.79 -29.98 -36.87
CA LEU A 767 11.04 -31.40 -37.13
C LEU A 767 10.89 -31.73 -38.62
N LYS A 768 9.83 -31.25 -39.28
CA LYS A 768 9.63 -31.44 -40.71
C LYS A 768 10.78 -30.87 -41.54
N SER A 769 11.24 -29.66 -41.21
CA SER A 769 12.31 -28.96 -41.94
C SER A 769 13.70 -29.59 -41.72
N THR A 770 13.86 -30.33 -40.63
CA THR A 770 15.13 -31.00 -40.26
C THR A 770 15.10 -32.51 -40.51
N GLY A 771 14.08 -33.03 -41.19
CA GLY A 771 13.94 -34.47 -41.46
C GLY A 771 13.75 -35.32 -40.20
N GLY A 772 13.14 -34.74 -39.16
CA GLY A 772 12.87 -35.37 -37.87
C GLY A 772 14.04 -35.33 -36.88
N ARG A 773 15.21 -34.79 -37.27
CA ARG A 773 16.40 -34.73 -36.40
C ARG A 773 16.28 -33.67 -35.30
N GLY A 774 15.65 -32.52 -35.59
CA GLY A 774 15.69 -31.35 -34.73
C GLY A 774 16.86 -30.41 -35.03
N VAL A 775 17.09 -29.42 -34.15
CA VAL A 775 18.13 -28.38 -34.31
C VAL A 775 19.32 -28.60 -33.36
N ASP A 776 20.52 -28.21 -33.79
CA ASP A 776 21.75 -28.39 -33.00
C ASP A 776 21.88 -27.33 -31.90
N VAL A 777 21.34 -26.12 -32.11
CA VAL A 777 21.30 -25.03 -31.13
C VAL A 777 19.91 -24.40 -31.04
N VAL A 778 19.46 -24.10 -29.82
CA VAL A 778 18.29 -23.25 -29.58
C VAL A 778 18.73 -22.01 -28.83
N LEU A 779 18.39 -20.82 -29.32
CA LEU A 779 18.47 -19.56 -28.59
C LEU A 779 17.05 -19.17 -28.14
N ASN A 780 16.75 -19.44 -26.87
CA ASN A 780 15.43 -19.26 -26.30
C ASN A 780 15.29 -17.96 -25.51
N SER A 781 14.14 -17.29 -25.68
CA SER A 781 13.75 -16.08 -24.94
C SER A 781 12.28 -16.09 -24.53
N ILE A 782 11.57 -17.21 -24.75
CA ILE A 782 10.14 -17.36 -24.51
C ILE A 782 9.88 -18.43 -23.46
N ALA A 783 8.88 -18.18 -22.61
CA ALA A 783 8.67 -18.91 -21.37
C ALA A 783 7.63 -20.04 -21.48
N GLY A 784 7.55 -20.88 -20.44
CA GLY A 784 6.48 -21.87 -20.26
C GLY A 784 6.50 -23.03 -21.26
N GLU A 785 5.33 -23.42 -21.78
CA GLU A 785 5.19 -24.59 -22.67
C GLU A 785 6.07 -24.52 -23.93
N THR A 786 6.35 -23.31 -24.40
CA THR A 786 7.19 -23.13 -25.59
C THR A 786 8.65 -23.50 -25.32
N LEU A 787 9.17 -23.23 -24.12
CA LEU A 787 10.50 -23.67 -23.69
C LEU A 787 10.58 -25.20 -23.71
N VAL A 788 9.57 -25.88 -23.18
CA VAL A 788 9.49 -27.35 -23.16
C VAL A 788 9.48 -27.92 -24.58
N LYS A 789 8.65 -27.38 -25.48
CA LYS A 789 8.64 -27.81 -26.89
C LYS A 789 9.97 -27.53 -27.60
N SER A 790 10.64 -26.46 -27.25
CA SER A 790 11.95 -26.12 -27.82
C SER A 790 13.04 -27.13 -27.39
N LEU A 791 12.98 -27.63 -26.15
CA LEU A 791 13.84 -28.73 -25.68
C LEU A 791 13.55 -30.04 -26.45
N GLU A 792 12.28 -30.36 -26.70
CA GLU A 792 11.89 -31.57 -27.42
C GLU A 792 12.44 -31.58 -28.85
N VAL A 793 12.47 -30.45 -29.55
CA VAL A 793 13.00 -30.32 -30.92
C VAL A 793 14.50 -30.09 -30.98
N THR A 794 15.19 -30.06 -29.84
CA THR A 794 16.65 -30.05 -29.81
C THR A 794 17.18 -31.43 -30.22
N ALA A 795 18.10 -31.44 -31.19
CA ALA A 795 18.72 -32.65 -31.73
C ALA A 795 19.65 -33.31 -30.71
N PRO A 796 20.00 -34.60 -30.88
CA PRO A 796 21.04 -35.24 -30.08
C PRO A 796 22.35 -34.43 -30.07
N PHE A 797 22.95 -34.32 -28.88
CA PHE A 797 24.14 -33.49 -28.59
C PHE A 797 23.91 -31.98 -28.78
N GLY A 798 22.66 -31.54 -28.88
CA GLY A 798 22.31 -30.14 -29.07
C GLY A 798 22.48 -29.28 -27.81
N ARG A 799 22.54 -27.96 -28.02
CA ARG A 799 22.78 -26.96 -26.98
C ARG A 799 21.62 -26.00 -26.90
N PHE A 800 21.00 -25.93 -25.73
CA PHE A 800 19.90 -25.04 -25.42
C PHE A 800 20.43 -23.85 -24.63
N VAL A 801 20.31 -22.65 -25.18
CA VAL A 801 20.76 -21.41 -24.57
C VAL A 801 19.55 -20.58 -24.18
N GLU A 802 19.34 -20.45 -22.88
CA GLU A 802 18.25 -19.67 -22.28
C GLU A 802 18.74 -18.26 -21.94
N ILE A 803 18.12 -17.24 -22.54
CA ILE A 803 18.34 -15.82 -22.21
C ILE A 803 17.14 -15.20 -21.49
N GLY A 804 16.01 -15.91 -21.40
CA GLY A 804 14.83 -15.52 -20.63
C GLY A 804 15.04 -15.74 -19.13
N LYS A 805 14.58 -14.79 -18.31
CA LYS A 805 14.70 -14.88 -16.84
C LYS A 805 13.46 -15.40 -16.13
N ARG A 806 12.29 -15.38 -16.77
CA ARG A 806 11.01 -15.61 -16.09
C ARG A 806 10.94 -16.98 -15.43
N ASP A 807 11.11 -18.05 -16.20
CA ASP A 807 11.06 -19.43 -15.68
C ASP A 807 12.16 -19.71 -14.65
N ILE A 808 13.35 -19.13 -14.82
CA ILE A 808 14.47 -19.26 -13.86
C ILE A 808 14.11 -18.62 -12.52
N VAL A 809 13.58 -17.40 -12.56
CA VAL A 809 13.19 -16.63 -11.37
C VAL A 809 11.99 -17.24 -10.66
N GLU A 810 11.05 -17.82 -11.42
CA GLU A 810 9.88 -18.55 -10.91
C GLU A 810 10.22 -19.99 -10.48
N ASN A 811 11.46 -20.44 -10.64
CA ASN A 811 11.92 -21.80 -10.35
C ASN A 811 11.06 -22.88 -11.06
N ALA A 812 10.75 -22.65 -12.33
CA ALA A 812 9.95 -23.57 -13.14
C ALA A 812 10.67 -24.92 -13.31
N ARG A 813 9.88 -26.01 -13.34
CA ARG A 813 10.42 -27.37 -13.47
C ARG A 813 10.88 -27.64 -14.90
N LEU A 814 12.13 -28.06 -15.04
CA LEU A 814 12.70 -28.47 -16.32
C LEU A 814 12.51 -29.99 -16.51
N PRO A 815 11.80 -30.45 -17.56
CA PRO A 815 11.68 -31.88 -17.81
C PRO A 815 13.04 -32.46 -18.18
N LEU A 816 13.47 -33.52 -17.47
CA LEU A 816 14.79 -34.14 -17.68
C LEU A 816 14.80 -35.20 -18.79
N LEU A 817 13.64 -35.69 -19.23
CA LEU A 817 13.55 -36.73 -20.26
C LEU A 817 14.27 -36.34 -21.59
N PRO A 818 14.16 -35.10 -22.11
CA PRO A 818 14.91 -34.68 -23.30
C PRO A 818 16.44 -34.82 -23.20
N PHE A 819 17.01 -34.77 -21.98
CA PHE A 819 18.46 -34.87 -21.76
C PHE A 819 19.01 -36.27 -22.05
N ASN A 820 18.17 -37.29 -22.22
CA ASN A 820 18.59 -38.61 -22.73
C ASN A 820 19.20 -38.52 -24.15
N LYS A 821 19.06 -37.37 -24.83
CA LYS A 821 19.71 -37.03 -26.10
C LYS A 821 21.12 -36.42 -25.93
N ASN A 822 21.72 -36.43 -24.73
CA ASN A 822 22.96 -35.73 -24.39
C ASN A 822 22.90 -34.21 -24.62
N LEU A 823 21.78 -33.59 -24.22
CA LEU A 823 21.61 -32.15 -24.38
C LEU A 823 22.46 -31.37 -23.36
N LEU A 824 22.91 -30.18 -23.75
CA LEU A 824 23.45 -29.17 -22.85
C LEU A 824 22.41 -28.05 -22.69
N PHE A 825 22.17 -27.62 -21.46
CA PHE A 825 21.34 -26.45 -21.15
C PHE A 825 22.20 -25.40 -20.45
N ALA A 826 22.20 -24.16 -20.97
CA ALA A 826 22.95 -23.05 -20.42
C ALA A 826 22.03 -21.83 -20.26
N ALA A 827 21.95 -21.29 -19.05
CA ALA A 827 21.31 -20.01 -18.78
C ALA A 827 22.35 -18.88 -18.85
N ILE A 828 22.00 -17.77 -19.51
CA ILE A 828 22.89 -16.62 -19.69
C ILE A 828 22.26 -15.38 -19.04
N ASP A 829 23.05 -14.72 -18.19
CA ASP A 829 22.71 -13.44 -17.58
C ASP A 829 23.82 -12.41 -17.87
N LEU A 830 23.69 -11.69 -18.98
CA LEU A 830 24.69 -10.71 -19.42
C LEU A 830 24.91 -9.60 -18.36
N ASP A 831 23.85 -9.18 -17.67
CA ASP A 831 23.91 -8.09 -16.69
C ASP A 831 24.68 -8.49 -15.43
N ARG A 832 24.60 -9.78 -15.03
CA ARG A 832 25.45 -10.34 -13.97
C ARG A 832 26.89 -10.54 -14.44
N LEU A 833 27.08 -10.97 -15.69
CA LEU A 833 28.41 -11.10 -16.29
C LEU A 833 29.16 -9.75 -16.33
N MET A 834 28.44 -8.65 -16.60
CA MET A 834 28.99 -7.29 -16.54
C MET A 834 29.47 -6.89 -15.13
N ALA A 835 28.77 -7.33 -14.10
CA ALA A 835 29.15 -7.05 -12.71
C ALA A 835 30.33 -7.91 -12.25
N GLU A 836 30.31 -9.20 -12.55
CA GLU A 836 31.27 -10.17 -12.01
C GLU A 836 32.51 -10.36 -12.87
N GLN A 837 32.41 -10.19 -14.19
CA GLN A 837 33.50 -10.42 -15.14
C GLN A 837 33.66 -9.26 -16.16
N PRO A 838 33.89 -8.01 -15.71
CA PRO A 838 33.98 -6.85 -16.59
C PRO A 838 35.10 -6.94 -17.62
N SER A 839 36.21 -7.64 -17.32
CA SER A 839 37.29 -7.87 -18.29
C SER A 839 36.85 -8.74 -19.46
N ALA A 840 36.08 -9.82 -19.21
CA ALA A 840 35.54 -10.66 -20.26
C ALA A 840 34.56 -9.88 -21.15
N ILE A 841 33.75 -8.98 -20.56
CA ILE A 841 32.87 -8.09 -21.34
C ILE A 841 33.65 -7.12 -22.23
N ARG A 842 34.76 -6.56 -21.74
CA ARG A 842 35.61 -5.69 -22.57
C ARG A 842 36.23 -6.43 -23.75
N GLU A 843 36.69 -7.67 -23.54
CA GLU A 843 37.20 -8.53 -24.61
C GLU A 843 36.10 -8.89 -25.62
N LEU A 844 34.90 -9.23 -25.14
CA LEU A 844 33.73 -9.51 -25.97
C LEU A 844 33.33 -8.29 -26.83
N LEU A 845 33.29 -7.11 -26.22
CA LEU A 845 33.01 -5.85 -26.92
C LEU A 845 34.05 -5.59 -28.02
N ALA A 846 35.34 -5.77 -27.73
CA ALA A 846 36.41 -5.61 -28.71
C ALA A 846 36.28 -6.58 -29.89
N GLN A 847 35.91 -7.84 -29.65
CA GLN A 847 35.69 -8.84 -30.71
C GLN A 847 34.47 -8.51 -31.59
N ILE A 848 33.37 -8.08 -30.98
CA ILE A 848 32.19 -7.63 -31.72
C ILE A 848 32.58 -6.43 -32.58
N TRP A 849 33.44 -5.57 -32.06
CA TRP A 849 33.82 -4.36 -32.75
C TRP A 849 34.65 -4.55 -33.99
N ASP A 850 35.67 -5.39 -33.90
CA ASP A 850 36.48 -5.78 -35.03
C ASP A 850 35.59 -6.24 -36.22
N ARG A 851 34.49 -6.93 -35.93
CA ARG A 851 33.52 -7.38 -36.95
C ARG A 851 32.66 -6.27 -37.54
N PHE A 852 32.34 -5.22 -36.79
CA PHE A 852 31.69 -4.03 -37.33
C PHE A 852 32.64 -3.26 -38.25
N GLU A 853 33.92 -3.15 -37.89
CA GLU A 853 34.94 -2.48 -38.72
C GLU A 853 35.19 -3.22 -40.04
N HIS A 854 35.18 -4.55 -40.03
CA HIS A 854 35.29 -5.38 -41.24
C HIS A 854 33.97 -5.50 -42.04
N GLY A 855 32.86 -5.00 -41.50
CA GLY A 855 31.54 -5.02 -42.16
C GLY A 855 30.80 -6.36 -42.10
N ASP A 856 31.28 -7.30 -41.28
CA ASP A 856 30.63 -8.59 -41.01
C ASP A 856 29.31 -8.43 -40.24
N LEU A 857 29.26 -7.42 -39.35
CA LEU A 857 28.08 -7.06 -38.56
C LEU A 857 27.64 -5.64 -38.89
N ARG A 858 26.33 -5.40 -38.80
CA ARG A 858 25.70 -4.09 -39.04
C ARG A 858 24.64 -3.78 -37.98
N PRO A 859 24.37 -2.50 -37.69
CA PRO A 859 23.29 -2.14 -36.77
C PRO A 859 21.97 -2.76 -37.21
N THR A 860 21.17 -3.24 -36.26
CA THR A 860 19.81 -3.70 -36.54
C THR A 860 18.90 -2.49 -36.83
N PRO A 861 17.73 -2.66 -37.48
CA PRO A 861 16.78 -1.56 -37.63
C PRO A 861 16.48 -0.86 -36.31
N VAL A 862 16.49 0.47 -36.34
CA VAL A 862 16.25 1.32 -35.18
C VAL A 862 14.97 2.12 -35.39
N THR A 863 14.06 2.06 -34.42
CA THR A 863 12.92 2.96 -34.31
C THR A 863 13.31 4.07 -33.34
N VAL A 864 13.46 5.30 -33.85
CA VAL A 864 13.89 6.45 -33.05
C VAL A 864 12.68 7.22 -32.54
N PHE A 865 12.64 7.47 -31.25
CA PHE A 865 11.68 8.38 -30.60
C PHE A 865 12.45 9.60 -30.08
N PRO A 866 11.91 10.82 -30.25
CA PRO A 866 12.39 11.97 -29.50
C PRO A 866 12.30 11.73 -27.99
N LEU A 867 13.23 12.29 -27.21
CA LEU A 867 13.29 12.04 -25.77
C LEU A 867 12.01 12.43 -25.01
N HIS A 868 11.30 13.47 -25.45
CA HIS A 868 10.03 13.89 -24.84
C HIS A 868 8.88 12.90 -25.08
N GLU A 869 9.03 11.95 -26.01
CA GLU A 869 8.08 10.87 -26.28
C GLU A 869 8.51 9.55 -25.56
N ALA A 870 9.33 9.63 -24.51
CA ALA A 870 9.83 8.44 -23.81
C ALA A 870 8.69 7.50 -23.37
N SER A 871 7.60 8.03 -22.78
CA SER A 871 6.46 7.22 -22.35
C SER A 871 5.80 6.45 -23.51
N ASP A 872 5.75 7.05 -24.70
CA ASP A 872 5.23 6.40 -25.91
C ASP A 872 6.18 5.31 -26.40
N ALA A 873 7.49 5.54 -26.35
CA ALA A 873 8.50 4.54 -26.66
C ALA A 873 8.40 3.30 -25.74
N PHE A 874 8.19 3.51 -24.43
CA PHE A 874 7.95 2.44 -23.47
C PHE A 874 6.65 1.68 -23.78
N ARG A 875 5.56 2.38 -24.11
CA ARG A 875 4.28 1.76 -24.48
C ARG A 875 4.39 0.96 -25.78
N PHE A 876 5.11 1.49 -26.76
CA PHE A 876 5.39 0.83 -28.03
C PHE A 876 6.16 -0.48 -27.84
N MET A 877 7.14 -0.48 -26.92
CA MET A 877 7.87 -1.70 -26.53
C MET A 877 6.99 -2.70 -25.79
N ALA A 878 6.20 -2.26 -24.81
CA ALA A 878 5.33 -3.11 -24.01
C ALA A 878 4.31 -3.88 -24.89
N GLN A 879 3.82 -3.23 -25.95
CA GLN A 879 2.93 -3.83 -26.95
C GLN A 879 3.66 -4.71 -27.98
N SER A 880 4.98 -4.84 -27.87
CA SER A 880 5.83 -5.62 -28.79
C SER A 880 5.68 -5.20 -30.26
N LYS A 881 5.49 -3.91 -30.55
CA LYS A 881 5.29 -3.40 -31.92
C LYS A 881 6.58 -3.25 -32.73
N GLN A 882 7.72 -3.12 -32.05
CA GLN A 882 9.03 -2.88 -32.66
C GLN A 882 9.58 -4.04 -33.49
N THR A 883 10.34 -3.69 -34.52
CA THR A 883 11.29 -4.57 -35.22
C THR A 883 12.70 -4.01 -34.97
N GLY A 884 13.60 -4.83 -34.44
CA GLY A 884 14.92 -4.36 -33.98
C GLY A 884 14.86 -3.62 -32.65
N LYS A 885 15.51 -2.44 -32.57
CA LYS A 885 15.69 -1.67 -31.33
C LYS A 885 14.90 -0.37 -31.33
N ILE A 886 14.56 0.10 -30.13
CA ILE A 886 13.97 1.41 -29.89
C ILE A 886 15.04 2.28 -29.26
N VAL A 887 15.21 3.49 -29.76
CA VAL A 887 16.21 4.45 -29.28
C VAL A 887 15.55 5.78 -28.99
N LEU A 888 15.89 6.35 -27.83
CA LEU A 888 15.53 7.71 -27.44
C LEU A 888 16.64 8.66 -27.91
N SER A 889 16.30 9.62 -28.77
CA SER A 889 17.23 10.64 -29.27
C SER A 889 17.17 11.90 -28.42
N PHE A 890 18.35 12.40 -28.00
CA PHE A 890 18.52 13.59 -27.17
C PHE A 890 18.72 14.86 -28.00
N ALA A 891 18.43 14.83 -29.31
CA ALA A 891 18.72 15.94 -30.22
C ALA A 891 17.92 17.23 -29.96
N ASP A 892 16.74 17.14 -29.33
CA ASP A 892 15.85 18.29 -29.06
C ASP A 892 15.49 18.40 -27.57
N PRO A 893 16.43 18.84 -26.71
CA PRO A 893 16.18 18.98 -25.28
C PRO A 893 15.20 20.11 -24.95
N ALA A 894 14.94 21.06 -25.87
CA ALA A 894 14.04 22.19 -25.61
C ALA A 894 12.56 21.77 -25.46
N ARG A 895 12.19 20.60 -26.02
CA ARG A 895 10.85 20.01 -25.89
C ARG A 895 10.72 19.05 -24.71
N VAL A 896 11.80 18.81 -23.98
CA VAL A 896 11.78 17.91 -22.82
C VAL A 896 11.39 18.72 -21.60
N GLU A 897 10.24 18.37 -21.03
CA GLU A 897 9.76 18.96 -19.80
C GLU A 897 10.35 18.24 -18.60
N VAL A 898 10.97 19.01 -17.71
CA VAL A 898 11.66 18.54 -16.51
C VAL A 898 10.95 19.12 -15.30
N VAL A 899 10.62 18.27 -14.34
CA VAL A 899 10.22 18.69 -13.01
C VAL A 899 11.47 19.24 -12.32
N PRO A 900 11.53 20.55 -12.00
CA PRO A 900 12.64 21.13 -11.26
C PRO A 900 12.78 20.40 -9.93
N ALA A 901 14.01 20.27 -9.42
CA ALA A 901 14.16 19.89 -8.03
C ALA A 901 13.41 20.93 -7.19
N GLU A 902 12.45 20.51 -6.36
CA GLU A 902 11.73 21.43 -5.48
C GLU A 902 12.76 22.21 -4.65
N VAL A 903 12.99 23.46 -5.01
CA VAL A 903 13.53 24.41 -4.05
C VAL A 903 12.36 24.66 -3.12
N GLU A 904 12.34 23.99 -1.97
CA GLU A 904 11.45 24.31 -0.86
C GLU A 904 11.47 25.83 -0.67
N LYS A 905 10.44 26.53 -1.18
CA LYS A 905 10.20 27.89 -0.77
C LYS A 905 9.74 27.79 0.66
N LYS A 906 10.63 28.09 1.62
CA LYS A 906 10.26 28.17 3.03
C LYS A 906 9.07 29.12 3.17
N LEU A 907 7.91 28.55 3.47
CA LEU A 907 6.66 29.28 3.70
C LEU A 907 6.82 30.28 4.86
N ILE A 908 7.69 29.92 5.81
CA ILE A 908 8.02 30.71 7.00
C ILE A 908 9.34 31.46 6.77
N GLN A 909 9.28 32.78 6.96
CA GLN A 909 10.41 33.69 6.76
C GLN A 909 10.92 34.17 8.12
N PRO A 910 12.25 34.19 8.35
CA PRO A 910 12.83 34.69 9.59
C PRO A 910 12.46 36.16 9.89
N ASN A 911 12.55 37.06 8.90
CA ASN A 911 12.28 38.50 9.04
C ASN A 911 10.79 38.90 8.99
N ALA A 912 9.89 38.03 9.49
CA ALA A 912 8.46 38.25 9.48
C ALA A 912 7.81 37.92 10.83
N THR A 913 6.62 38.48 11.07
CA THR A 913 5.83 38.21 12.28
C THR A 913 4.68 37.25 11.99
N TYR A 914 4.44 36.31 12.89
CA TYR A 914 3.30 35.39 12.85
C TYR A 914 2.48 35.46 14.13
N MET A 915 1.16 35.64 14.00
CA MET A 915 0.24 35.77 15.14
C MET A 915 -0.51 34.47 15.40
N VAL A 916 -0.59 34.06 16.66
CA VAL A 916 -1.37 32.90 17.10
C VAL A 916 -2.34 33.29 18.22
N THR A 917 -3.63 33.32 17.91
CA THR A 917 -4.67 33.55 18.92
C THR A 917 -4.98 32.26 19.66
N GLY A 918 -5.20 32.30 20.98
CA GLY A 918 -5.20 31.08 21.80
C GLY A 918 -3.80 30.46 21.93
N GLY A 919 -2.73 31.25 21.71
CA GLY A 919 -1.36 30.76 21.53
C GLY A 919 -0.64 30.27 22.79
N PHE A 920 -1.24 30.37 23.97
CA PHE A 920 -0.57 30.02 25.24
C PHE A 920 -0.82 28.58 25.72
N SER A 921 -1.70 27.82 25.07
CA SER A 921 -1.98 26.42 25.44
C SER A 921 -2.48 25.59 24.25
N GLY A 922 -2.62 24.28 24.46
CA GLY A 922 -3.27 23.36 23.52
C GLY A 922 -2.72 23.43 22.08
N PHE A 923 -3.62 23.46 21.11
CA PHE A 923 -3.28 23.52 19.68
C PHE A 923 -2.54 24.81 19.31
N GLY A 924 -2.95 25.96 19.83
CA GLY A 924 -2.32 27.25 19.54
C GLY A 924 -0.84 27.28 19.95
N LEU A 925 -0.50 26.78 21.14
CA LEU A 925 0.89 26.71 21.57
C LEU A 925 1.74 25.75 20.72
N ASN A 926 1.18 24.62 20.30
CA ASN A 926 1.88 23.69 19.42
C ASN A 926 2.08 24.29 18.02
N ALA A 927 1.12 25.05 17.51
CA ALA A 927 1.25 25.78 16.25
C ALA A 927 2.37 26.85 16.34
N ALA A 928 2.45 27.58 17.47
CA ALA A 928 3.54 28.52 17.72
C ALA A 928 4.93 27.85 17.78
N ARG A 929 5.03 26.68 18.43
CA ARG A 929 6.27 25.87 18.45
C ARG A 929 6.64 25.36 17.06
N TRP A 930 5.66 24.92 16.28
CA TRP A 930 5.89 24.50 14.91
C TRP A 930 6.40 25.67 14.05
N LEU A 931 5.78 26.85 14.15
CA LEU A 931 6.25 28.06 13.45
C LEU A 931 7.71 28.40 13.80
N ALA A 932 8.07 28.34 15.09
CA ALA A 932 9.45 28.52 15.54
C ALA A 932 10.41 27.50 14.91
N GLN A 933 10.03 26.21 14.88
CA GLN A 933 10.83 25.14 14.25
C GLN A 933 10.98 25.33 12.73
N GLN A 934 9.98 25.92 12.07
CA GLN A 934 10.05 26.25 10.65
C GLN A 934 10.87 27.52 10.35
N GLY A 935 11.34 28.24 11.38
CA GLY A 935 12.24 29.39 11.27
C GLY A 935 11.59 30.76 11.45
N ALA A 936 10.41 30.84 12.08
CA ALA A 936 9.85 32.14 12.47
C ALA A 936 10.67 32.75 13.63
N GLU A 937 11.16 33.98 13.46
CA GLU A 937 11.90 34.68 14.52
C GLU A 937 11.00 35.61 15.35
N ASN A 938 9.81 35.98 14.88
CA ASN A 938 8.89 36.87 15.59
C ASN A 938 7.49 36.24 15.71
N LEU A 939 7.02 36.02 16.94
CA LEU A 939 5.71 35.45 17.23
C LEU A 939 4.88 36.38 18.12
N VAL A 940 3.59 36.51 17.81
CA VAL A 940 2.62 37.22 18.66
C VAL A 940 1.65 36.19 19.24
N LEU A 941 1.69 35.97 20.56
CA LEU A 941 0.77 35.07 21.25
C LEU A 941 -0.33 35.87 21.92
N VAL A 942 -1.58 35.55 21.59
CA VAL A 942 -2.75 36.31 22.03
C VAL A 942 -3.67 35.43 22.86
N SER A 943 -4.12 35.93 24.02
CA SER A 943 -5.25 35.38 24.77
C SER A 943 -5.90 36.46 25.63
N ARG A 944 -7.10 36.22 26.17
CA ARG A 944 -7.80 37.20 27.04
C ARG A 944 -6.98 37.59 28.28
N SER A 945 -6.17 36.68 28.81
CA SER A 945 -5.36 36.88 30.01
C SER A 945 -3.87 37.10 29.71
N GLY A 946 -3.44 37.02 28.46
CA GLY A 946 -2.02 37.05 28.07
C GLY A 946 -1.17 36.02 28.83
N ALA A 947 0.07 36.38 29.15
CA ALA A 947 1.00 35.56 29.94
C ALA A 947 0.77 35.67 31.46
N ALA A 948 -0.49 35.71 31.92
CA ALA A 948 -0.83 35.84 33.34
C ALA A 948 -0.55 34.57 34.15
N SER A 949 -0.73 33.38 33.57
CA SER A 949 -0.52 32.10 34.26
C SER A 949 0.95 31.67 34.27
N SER A 950 1.34 30.84 35.25
CA SER A 950 2.70 30.29 35.32
C SER A 950 3.02 29.38 34.11
N GLU A 951 2.02 28.68 33.58
CA GLU A 951 2.12 27.87 32.37
C GLU A 951 2.36 28.71 31.12
N ALA A 952 1.62 29.80 30.95
CA ALA A 952 1.77 30.72 29.82
C ALA A 952 3.16 31.37 29.82
N ARG A 953 3.68 31.76 31.00
CA ARG A 953 5.06 32.29 31.12
C ARG A 953 6.11 31.25 30.77
N ARG A 954 5.96 30.00 31.24
CA ARG A 954 6.86 28.89 30.85
C ARG A 954 6.85 28.65 29.35
N ALA A 955 5.69 28.72 28.71
CA ALA A 955 5.55 28.56 27.27
C ALA A 955 6.29 29.64 26.49
N VAL A 956 6.18 30.91 26.91
CA VAL A 956 6.92 32.04 26.33
C VAL A 956 8.42 31.85 26.50
N THR A 957 8.90 31.57 27.73
CA THR A 957 10.33 31.35 27.99
C THR A 957 10.91 30.19 27.17
N ALA A 958 10.13 29.13 26.93
CA ALA A 958 10.57 28.00 26.11
C ALA A 958 10.72 28.34 24.62
N LEU A 959 9.93 29.30 24.10
CA LEU A 959 10.07 29.82 22.73
C LEU A 959 11.22 30.82 22.63
N GLU A 960 11.37 31.71 23.62
CA GLU A 960 12.49 32.65 23.70
C GLU A 960 13.84 31.95 23.81
N ALA A 961 13.91 30.82 24.53
CA ALA A 961 15.10 29.97 24.61
C ALA A 961 15.53 29.37 23.25
N GLN A 962 14.63 29.35 22.25
CA GLN A 962 14.92 28.93 20.87
C GLN A 962 15.37 30.11 19.99
N GLY A 963 15.53 31.31 20.55
CA GLY A 963 15.94 32.52 19.82
C GLY A 963 14.79 33.30 19.18
N VAL A 964 13.53 32.97 19.51
CA VAL A 964 12.35 33.64 18.96
C VAL A 964 11.95 34.84 19.82
N ASN A 965 11.71 35.98 19.20
CA ASN A 965 11.11 37.16 19.82
C ASN A 965 9.59 36.95 19.99
N VAL A 966 9.13 36.83 21.23
CA VAL A 966 7.72 36.54 21.55
C VAL A 966 7.02 37.74 22.17
N MET A 967 6.08 38.34 21.44
CA MET A 967 5.18 39.35 21.97
C MET A 967 3.95 38.68 22.60
N SER A 968 3.83 38.77 23.92
CA SER A 968 2.61 38.35 24.64
C SER A 968 1.59 39.49 24.67
N VAL A 969 0.36 39.21 24.22
CA VAL A 969 -0.75 40.18 24.20
C VAL A 969 -1.94 39.64 24.97
N ALA A 970 -2.43 40.45 25.92
CA ALA A 970 -3.71 40.25 26.58
C ALA A 970 -4.80 41.00 25.80
N ALA A 971 -5.62 40.29 25.03
CA ALA A 971 -6.67 40.85 24.19
C ALA A 971 -7.81 39.85 23.99
N ASP A 972 -9.06 40.33 23.99
CA ASP A 972 -10.21 39.56 23.53
C ASP A 972 -10.45 39.83 22.05
N VAL A 973 -10.17 38.84 21.20
CA VAL A 973 -10.31 38.98 19.74
C VAL A 973 -11.76 39.24 19.30
N SER A 974 -12.76 38.93 20.14
CA SER A 974 -14.16 39.26 19.88
C SER A 974 -14.50 40.74 20.12
N VAL A 975 -13.57 41.54 20.65
CA VAL A 975 -13.72 42.98 20.90
C VAL A 975 -12.86 43.75 19.89
N GLU A 976 -13.51 44.52 19.01
CA GLU A 976 -12.82 45.25 17.92
C GLU A 976 -11.72 46.20 18.43
N ALA A 977 -11.97 46.89 19.55
CA ALA A 977 -11.01 47.81 20.15
C ALA A 977 -9.72 47.11 20.62
N ASP A 978 -9.83 45.91 21.17
CA ASP A 978 -8.69 45.11 21.63
C ASP A 978 -7.84 44.64 20.43
N VAL A 979 -8.49 44.21 19.34
CA VAL A 979 -7.80 43.82 18.10
C VAL A 979 -7.11 45.02 17.46
N ALA A 980 -7.76 46.18 17.40
CA ALA A 980 -7.16 47.40 16.86
C ALA A 980 -5.93 47.84 17.68
N ALA A 981 -6.01 47.82 19.02
CA ALA A 981 -4.90 48.13 19.89
C ALA A 981 -3.73 47.14 19.74
N MET A 982 -4.04 45.85 19.61
CA MET A 982 -3.05 44.80 19.34
C MET A 982 -2.34 45.02 18.01
N MET A 983 -3.08 45.27 16.92
CA MET A 983 -2.51 45.46 15.58
C MET A 983 -1.62 46.71 15.51
N ALA A 984 -2.08 47.83 16.07
CA ALA A 984 -1.28 49.06 16.13
C ALA A 984 0.05 48.86 16.88
N ARG A 985 0.05 47.99 17.90
CA ARG A 985 1.27 47.63 18.63
C ARG A 985 2.20 46.72 17.83
N ILE A 986 1.66 45.73 17.11
CA ILE A 986 2.42 44.85 16.22
C ILE A 986 3.13 45.68 15.14
N ASP A 987 2.41 46.59 14.49
CA ASP A 987 2.97 47.45 13.43
C ASP A 987 4.07 48.40 13.92
N LEU A 988 4.05 48.77 15.20
CA LEU A 988 5.04 49.67 15.80
C LEU A 988 6.31 48.92 16.26
N GLU A 989 6.16 47.72 16.83
CA GLU A 989 7.21 47.03 17.56
C GLU A 989 7.87 45.87 16.78
N LEU A 990 7.23 45.35 15.72
CA LEU A 990 7.67 44.12 15.04
C LEU A 990 7.79 44.25 13.52
N PRO A 991 8.50 43.33 12.84
CA PRO A 991 8.47 43.21 11.38
C PRO A 991 7.06 42.93 10.84
N PRO A 992 6.83 43.09 9.52
CA PRO A 992 5.52 42.91 8.90
C PRO A 992 4.88 41.56 9.26
N LEU A 993 3.58 41.61 9.58
CA LEU A 993 2.76 40.43 9.78
C LEU A 993 2.60 39.66 8.46
N ARG A 994 2.99 38.38 8.45
CA ARG A 994 2.94 37.47 7.29
C ARG A 994 2.13 36.20 7.54
N GLY A 995 1.41 36.14 8.66
CA GLY A 995 0.55 35.00 8.93
C GLY A 995 -0.24 35.14 10.22
N VAL A 996 -1.48 34.63 10.18
CA VAL A 996 -2.39 34.59 11.33
C VAL A 996 -2.93 33.17 11.49
N MET A 997 -2.75 32.59 12.67
CA MET A 997 -3.36 31.33 13.08
C MET A 997 -4.41 31.60 14.15
N HIS A 998 -5.68 31.40 13.79
CA HIS A 998 -6.81 31.67 14.66
C HIS A 998 -7.24 30.42 15.46
N SER A 999 -6.59 30.18 16.59
CA SER A 999 -6.87 29.03 17.48
C SER A 999 -7.67 29.40 18.74
N ALA A 1000 -8.26 30.61 18.79
CA ALA A 1000 -9.06 31.03 19.94
C ALA A 1000 -10.42 30.31 19.93
N ALA A 1001 -10.71 29.58 21.00
CA ALA A 1001 -11.98 28.88 21.15
C ALA A 1001 -12.37 28.78 22.64
N VAL A 1002 -13.68 28.73 22.87
CA VAL A 1002 -14.29 28.34 24.15
C VAL A 1002 -15.14 27.11 23.85
N LEU A 1003 -15.07 26.10 24.71
CA LEU A 1003 -15.90 24.90 24.63
C LEU A 1003 -16.88 24.94 25.82
N ASP A 1004 -18.17 24.77 25.54
CA ASP A 1004 -19.26 24.67 26.52
C ASP A 1004 -20.35 23.75 25.94
N ASP A 1005 -19.97 22.47 25.80
CA ASP A 1005 -20.78 21.48 25.08
C ASP A 1005 -21.99 21.05 25.93
N THR A 1006 -23.16 21.06 25.32
CA THR A 1006 -24.42 20.57 25.90
C THR A 1006 -25.36 20.13 24.77
N VAL A 1007 -26.34 19.28 25.09
CA VAL A 1007 -27.38 18.87 24.14
C VAL A 1007 -28.27 20.07 23.77
N LEU A 1008 -28.96 20.01 22.63
CA LEU A 1008 -29.81 21.11 22.15
C LEU A 1008 -30.77 21.65 23.21
N SER A 1009 -31.43 20.80 24.00
CA SER A 1009 -32.32 21.21 25.10
C SER A 1009 -31.64 22.01 26.23
N GLY A 1010 -30.33 21.85 26.41
CA GLY A 1010 -29.53 22.56 27.42
C GLY A 1010 -28.88 23.85 26.90
N LEU A 1011 -28.99 24.14 25.61
CA LEU A 1011 -28.31 25.26 24.97
C LEU A 1011 -29.09 26.57 25.17
N THR A 1012 -28.57 27.48 25.98
CA THR A 1012 -29.14 28.83 26.18
C THR A 1012 -28.50 29.85 25.23
N ASP A 1013 -29.16 30.99 25.04
CA ASP A 1013 -28.63 32.10 24.22
C ASP A 1013 -27.23 32.55 24.71
N GLU A 1014 -27.01 32.58 26.02
CA GLU A 1014 -25.72 32.98 26.61
C GLU A 1014 -24.61 31.97 26.33
N ARG A 1015 -24.91 30.67 26.41
CA ARG A 1015 -23.97 29.59 26.10
C ARG A 1015 -23.61 29.59 24.61
N PHE A 1016 -24.61 29.79 23.75
CA PHE A 1016 -24.43 29.90 22.30
C PHE A 1016 -23.50 31.08 21.95
N ASP A 1017 -23.77 32.26 22.51
CA ASP A 1017 -22.95 33.47 22.29
C ASP A 1017 -21.50 33.28 22.78
N ALA A 1018 -21.31 32.66 23.95
CA ALA A 1018 -19.99 32.46 24.55
C ALA A 1018 -19.04 31.62 23.68
N VAL A 1019 -19.58 30.64 22.94
CA VAL A 1019 -18.81 29.77 22.04
C VAL A 1019 -18.63 30.40 20.65
N TYR A 1020 -19.66 31.08 20.14
CA TYR A 1020 -19.65 31.66 18.79
C TYR A 1020 -18.69 32.86 18.67
N ARG A 1021 -18.75 33.79 19.63
CA ARG A 1021 -18.02 35.07 19.58
C ARG A 1021 -16.50 34.93 19.40
N PRO A 1022 -15.75 34.12 20.18
CA PRO A 1022 -14.30 34.06 20.04
C PRO A 1022 -13.83 33.47 18.70
N LYS A 1023 -14.68 32.69 18.01
CA LYS A 1023 -14.38 32.09 16.70
C LYS A 1023 -14.80 33.02 15.55
N ALA A 1024 -16.10 33.29 15.42
CA ALA A 1024 -16.62 33.96 14.24
C ALA A 1024 -16.42 35.49 14.29
N VAL A 1025 -16.84 36.14 15.38
CA VAL A 1025 -16.60 37.59 15.58
C VAL A 1025 -15.10 37.86 15.70
N GLY A 1026 -14.37 36.98 16.37
CA GLY A 1026 -12.90 37.00 16.43
C GLY A 1026 -12.24 36.99 15.04
N ALA A 1027 -12.57 36.00 14.21
CA ALA A 1027 -12.07 35.92 12.84
C ALA A 1027 -12.46 37.15 11.99
N TRP A 1028 -13.67 37.68 12.16
CA TRP A 1028 -14.12 38.87 11.42
C TRP A 1028 -13.35 40.13 11.78
N ASN A 1029 -13.13 40.37 13.08
CA ASN A 1029 -12.33 41.51 13.55
C ASN A 1029 -10.88 41.40 13.04
N LEU A 1030 -10.29 40.21 13.11
CA LEU A 1030 -8.95 39.95 12.58
C LEU A 1030 -8.90 40.20 11.06
N HIS A 1031 -9.85 39.66 10.31
CA HIS A 1031 -9.96 39.89 8.86
C HIS A 1031 -10.02 41.38 8.53
N ARG A 1032 -10.90 42.15 9.18
CA ARG A 1032 -11.04 43.60 8.94
C ARG A 1032 -9.74 44.35 9.16
N MET A 1033 -8.99 43.98 10.21
CA MET A 1033 -7.74 44.66 10.58
C MET A 1033 -6.52 44.18 9.79
N THR A 1034 -6.59 43.05 9.09
CA THR A 1034 -5.49 42.51 8.29
C THR A 1034 -5.68 42.63 6.78
N ARG A 1035 -6.76 43.26 6.28
CA ARG A 1035 -7.03 43.41 4.83
C ARG A 1035 -5.87 44.00 4.02
N ASN A 1036 -5.09 44.89 4.64
CA ASN A 1036 -3.95 45.56 4.00
C ASN A 1036 -2.59 44.97 4.43
N ALA A 1037 -2.59 43.95 5.30
CA ALA A 1037 -1.37 43.28 5.71
C ALA A 1037 -0.92 42.31 4.60
N PRO A 1038 0.40 42.15 4.37
CA PRO A 1038 0.91 41.35 3.28
C PRO A 1038 1.01 39.87 3.69
N LEU A 1039 -0.11 39.29 4.13
CA LEU A 1039 -0.22 37.91 4.65
C LEU A 1039 0.17 36.84 3.63
#